data_AF-A0A336NKI3-F1
#
_entry.id   AF-A0A336NKI3-F1
#
_cell.length_a   1.000
_cell.length_b   1.000
_cell.length_c   1.000
_cell.angle_alpha   90.00
_cell.angle_beta   90.00
_cell.angle_gamma   90.00
#
_symmetry.space_group_name_H-M   'P 1'
#
loop_
_entity.id
_entity.type
_entity.pdbx_description
1 polymer ?
#
loop_
_entity_poly.entity_id
_entity_poly.type
_entity_poly.pdbx_seq_one_letter_code
_entity_poly.pdbx_strand_id
1 'polypeptide(L)'
;MKKKVLVLPGDGIGPEVCDAALMVLEQFQLPIELTYGDIGFECWKQKGDPIPKETWQKITQSDAILLGAVTGKEKEEALKELEPHLKEKNLAYVSPVLQLRQKLGLFANIRPIRYIFGPKKPFHFCVIRENSEGLYAGLDFRGITPETAVWLRHPNLTKYGLEEAAWTVRLQARFGLERLFEYAFSYARKYGLRRVTFADKPNVMPESSQFAQEIFEKIAQNYPEIEADIHNVDAVALWIVTKPEQFGVIVAENMFGNILSDLGSGIMGGLGLASHVNVGSKMAYFEPVHGSAPRIAGQNKANPSAMLYTTALLLEHLGFKDEAKQLSESVDQVIRAGKTVSYDLGGVASTRQMAEAVRNSLVKPVSVGHAAIITVGDELLSGQYLNTNLQDLSQSLNKRNIQVTRHFVCADQLQQISETVVSCLGQEDLIIISGGLGPTSDDITRDAVAKAVQQPLLHHEDVWQTIKGQLQRLGILVDKSNARQALFPETATVLDNPTGTAPGFYLSCDGSTLVVLPGPPSQALALLENYLEQNKKKYSSVSRAGYAWTLIGIDESTIAQWVDCHLENEPFERHFLWKSPYVLVQLVGQSEAPLEQHFVEEFENHFHPYLVGAEVTTTCKQLAMHAEVHWSSNDPRLLKYFQPIEKSTKNIPKLEVEVSLEPSIETLENQEESLGHATMTIRMKGYDDDRVTFPYTRPLLGAVLQEYAAWLVLKRVLQTEKSK
;
A
#
# COMPACT_ATOMS: atom_id res chain seq x y z
N MET A 1 12.06 -34.50 -5.58
CA MET A 1 12.40 -34.89 -4.19
C MET A 1 11.86 -33.83 -3.26
N LYS A 2 11.43 -34.21 -2.05
CA LYS A 2 10.99 -33.26 -1.02
C LYS A 2 12.20 -32.42 -0.58
N LYS A 3 12.05 -31.09 -0.53
CA LYS A 3 13.11 -30.17 -0.08
C LYS A 3 13.13 -30.13 1.44
N LYS A 4 14.31 -30.09 2.06
CA LYS A 4 14.47 -30.05 3.53
C LYS A 4 14.87 -28.66 3.98
N VAL A 5 14.06 -28.05 4.82
CA VAL A 5 14.33 -26.74 5.42
C VAL A 5 14.49 -26.91 6.93
N LEU A 6 15.60 -26.41 7.48
CA LEU A 6 15.80 -26.30 8.91
C LEU A 6 15.32 -24.94 9.39
N VAL A 7 14.31 -24.94 10.24
CA VAL A 7 13.81 -23.76 10.94
C VAL A 7 14.58 -23.60 12.24
N LEU A 8 15.17 -22.43 12.42
CA LEU A 8 15.88 -22.00 13.61
C LEU A 8 15.16 -20.76 14.16
N PRO A 9 14.21 -20.88 15.13
CA PRO A 9 13.35 -19.77 15.54
C PRO A 9 14.07 -18.57 16.17
N GLY A 10 15.25 -18.79 16.76
CA GLY A 10 16.04 -17.73 17.38
C GLY A 10 15.47 -17.24 18.71
N ASP A 11 15.68 -15.95 19.00
CA ASP A 11 15.35 -15.29 20.25
C ASP A 11 14.41 -14.07 20.04
N GLY A 12 13.82 -13.57 21.12
CA GLY A 12 13.03 -12.34 21.10
C GLY A 12 11.79 -12.46 20.22
N ILE A 13 11.61 -11.57 19.24
CA ILE A 13 10.50 -11.65 18.27
C ILE A 13 10.68 -12.74 17.21
N GLY A 14 11.88 -13.36 17.12
CA GLY A 14 12.21 -14.39 16.13
C GLY A 14 11.16 -15.49 16.01
N PRO A 15 10.79 -16.16 17.12
CA PRO A 15 9.74 -17.18 17.12
C PRO A 15 8.39 -16.68 16.59
N GLU A 16 7.93 -15.49 17.02
CA GLU A 16 6.63 -14.93 16.61
C GLU A 16 6.56 -14.68 15.10
N VAL A 17 7.62 -14.11 14.51
CA VAL A 17 7.65 -13.85 13.06
C VAL A 17 7.90 -15.12 12.25
N CYS A 18 8.66 -16.09 12.78
CA CYS A 18 8.81 -17.41 12.18
C CYS A 18 7.46 -18.13 12.11
N ASP A 19 6.73 -18.20 13.21
CA ASP A 19 5.42 -18.87 13.28
C ASP A 19 4.42 -18.23 12.31
N ALA A 20 4.41 -16.89 12.26
CA ALA A 20 3.61 -16.14 11.29
C ALA A 20 3.95 -16.51 9.84
N ALA A 21 5.24 -16.64 9.49
CA ALA A 21 5.66 -16.99 8.14
C ALA A 21 5.39 -18.45 7.79
N LEU A 22 5.57 -19.39 8.74
CA LEU A 22 5.25 -20.80 8.53
C LEU A 22 3.75 -21.01 8.30
N MET A 23 2.89 -20.29 9.03
CA MET A 23 1.44 -20.31 8.82
C MET A 23 1.06 -19.92 7.38
N VAL A 24 1.72 -18.90 6.80
CA VAL A 24 1.47 -18.48 5.42
C VAL A 24 2.06 -19.50 4.43
N LEU A 25 3.25 -20.04 4.72
CA LEU A 25 3.91 -21.05 3.88
C LEU A 25 3.06 -22.32 3.71
N GLU A 26 2.36 -22.76 4.76
CA GLU A 26 1.47 -23.92 4.72
C GLU A 26 0.35 -23.80 3.68
N GLN A 27 -0.06 -22.56 3.33
CA GLN A 27 -1.10 -22.29 2.34
C GLN A 27 -0.74 -22.81 0.94
N PHE A 28 0.54 -22.86 0.60
CA PHE A 28 1.01 -23.29 -0.72
C PHE A 28 1.07 -24.83 -0.88
N GLN A 29 0.99 -25.60 0.22
CA GLN A 29 1.04 -27.07 0.20
C GLN A 29 2.24 -27.66 -0.56
N LEU A 30 3.40 -26.99 -0.49
CA LEU A 30 4.60 -27.36 -1.23
C LEU A 30 5.27 -28.64 -0.68
N PRO A 31 6.04 -29.38 -1.50
CA PRO A 31 6.79 -30.56 -1.05
C PRO A 31 8.05 -30.16 -0.26
N ILE A 32 7.85 -29.46 0.86
CA ILE A 32 8.88 -29.00 1.80
C ILE A 32 8.72 -29.79 3.10
N GLU A 33 9.83 -30.30 3.62
CA GLU A 33 9.94 -30.92 4.94
C GLU A 33 10.58 -29.91 5.88
N LEU A 34 9.83 -29.48 6.89
CA LEU A 34 10.32 -28.61 7.94
C LEU A 34 10.92 -29.46 9.07
N THR A 35 12.15 -29.14 9.44
CA THR A 35 12.82 -29.64 10.64
C THR A 35 13.15 -28.47 11.55
N TYR A 36 13.27 -28.71 12.85
CA TYR A 36 13.48 -27.64 13.83
C TYR A 36 14.78 -27.83 14.60
N GLY A 37 15.50 -26.75 14.87
CA GLY A 37 16.73 -26.75 15.66
C GLY A 37 16.82 -25.55 16.60
N ASP A 38 17.57 -25.72 17.68
CA ASP A 38 17.78 -24.66 18.66
C ASP A 38 18.96 -23.77 18.21
N ILE A 39 18.84 -22.47 18.42
CA ILE A 39 19.91 -21.50 18.24
C ILE A 39 19.65 -20.29 19.15
N GLY A 40 20.71 -19.55 19.47
CA GLY A 40 20.57 -18.20 20.02
C GLY A 40 21.08 -18.06 21.44
N PHE A 41 20.70 -16.95 22.06
CA PHE A 41 21.19 -16.57 23.38
C PHE A 41 20.58 -17.42 24.50
N GLU A 42 19.35 -17.89 24.35
CA GLU A 42 18.79 -18.86 25.31
C GLU A 42 19.59 -20.16 25.35
N CYS A 43 20.08 -20.63 24.19
CA CYS A 43 20.97 -21.79 24.12
C CYS A 43 22.30 -21.52 24.84
N TRP A 44 22.86 -20.33 24.64
CA TRP A 44 24.07 -19.92 25.35
C TRP A 44 23.86 -19.93 26.87
N LYS A 45 22.80 -19.30 27.38
CA LYS A 45 22.54 -19.24 28.83
C LYS A 45 22.47 -20.63 29.45
N GLN A 46 21.70 -21.54 28.83
CA GLN A 46 21.40 -22.86 29.40
C GLN A 46 22.49 -23.90 29.16
N LYS A 47 23.15 -23.88 28.01
CA LYS A 47 24.06 -24.95 27.55
C LYS A 47 25.51 -24.48 27.39
N GLY A 48 25.77 -23.17 27.44
CA GLY A 48 27.10 -22.59 27.18
C GLY A 48 27.53 -22.68 25.71
N ASP A 49 26.58 -22.95 24.82
CA ASP A 49 26.79 -23.04 23.37
C ASP A 49 25.58 -22.43 22.66
N PRO A 50 25.74 -21.34 21.88
CA PRO A 50 24.64 -20.71 21.17
C PRO A 50 24.15 -21.51 19.97
N ILE A 51 24.90 -22.53 19.50
CA ILE A 51 24.48 -23.44 18.42
C ILE A 51 24.82 -24.88 18.84
N PRO A 52 23.87 -25.60 19.46
CA PRO A 52 24.09 -26.98 19.91
C PRO A 52 24.60 -27.90 18.80
N LYS A 53 25.39 -28.92 19.17
CA LYS A 53 25.94 -29.92 18.24
C LYS A 53 24.88 -30.59 17.37
N GLU A 54 23.70 -30.85 17.93
CA GLU A 54 22.55 -31.42 17.22
C GLU A 54 22.05 -30.50 16.09
N THR A 55 22.06 -29.18 16.31
CA THR A 55 21.71 -28.19 15.29
C THR A 55 22.71 -28.24 14.12
N TRP A 56 24.01 -28.37 14.40
CA TRP A 56 25.02 -28.56 13.35
C TRP A 56 24.82 -29.83 12.52
N GLN A 57 24.35 -30.91 13.13
CA GLN A 57 24.01 -32.15 12.40
C GLN A 57 22.79 -31.96 11.49
N LYS A 58 21.78 -31.22 11.95
CA LYS A 58 20.60 -30.91 11.12
C LYS A 58 20.94 -29.98 9.96
N ILE A 59 21.84 -29.02 10.17
CA ILE A 59 22.33 -28.10 9.12
C ILE A 59 22.92 -28.88 7.93
N THR A 60 23.73 -29.91 8.17
CA THR A 60 24.36 -30.68 7.08
C THR A 60 23.39 -31.58 6.31
N GLN A 61 22.19 -31.82 6.85
CA GLN A 61 21.15 -32.66 6.25
C GLN A 61 20.06 -31.85 5.53
N SER A 62 20.16 -30.52 5.58
CA SER A 62 19.14 -29.59 5.06
C SER A 62 19.58 -28.99 3.73
N ASP A 63 18.62 -28.64 2.87
CA ASP A 63 18.87 -27.92 1.62
C ASP A 63 19.01 -26.41 1.87
N ALA A 64 18.31 -25.89 2.86
CA ALA A 64 18.32 -24.49 3.26
C ALA A 64 17.94 -24.31 4.74
N ILE A 65 18.23 -23.14 5.29
CA ILE A 65 17.94 -22.80 6.68
C ILE A 65 17.08 -21.52 6.71
N LEU A 66 15.96 -21.55 7.44
CA LEU A 66 15.18 -20.36 7.79
C LEU A 66 15.50 -19.98 9.24
N LEU A 67 16.06 -18.79 9.44
CA LEU A 67 16.55 -18.31 10.73
C LEU A 67 15.71 -17.10 11.18
N GLY A 68 15.08 -17.22 12.34
CA GLY A 68 14.51 -16.12 13.09
C GLY A 68 15.58 -15.22 13.70
N ALA A 69 15.16 -14.05 14.18
CA ALA A 69 16.10 -13.09 14.76
C ALA A 69 16.82 -13.70 15.98
N VAL A 70 18.11 -13.42 16.14
CA VAL A 70 18.93 -13.94 17.25
C VAL A 70 19.54 -12.80 18.06
N THR A 71 19.67 -13.00 19.36
CA THR A 71 20.22 -11.98 20.27
C THR A 71 21.75 -12.12 20.32
N GLY A 72 22.44 -11.06 19.87
CA GLY A 72 23.88 -10.88 20.08
C GLY A 72 24.14 -10.06 21.34
N LYS A 73 25.14 -10.46 22.15
CA LYS A 73 25.65 -9.67 23.27
C LYS A 73 27.16 -9.58 23.25
N GLU A 74 27.69 -8.54 23.90
CA GLU A 74 29.12 -8.45 24.17
C GLU A 74 29.58 -9.59 25.08
N LYS A 75 30.85 -10.00 24.93
CA LYS A 75 31.39 -11.19 25.61
C LYS A 75 31.22 -11.14 27.13
N GLU A 76 31.52 -9.99 27.73
CA GLU A 76 31.41 -9.80 29.18
C GLU A 76 29.96 -9.88 29.68
N GLU A 77 29.02 -9.33 28.93
CA GLU A 77 27.60 -9.37 29.26
C GLU A 77 27.03 -10.78 29.09
N ALA A 78 27.41 -11.47 28.00
CA ALA A 78 27.01 -12.84 27.75
C ALA A 78 27.48 -13.78 28.87
N LEU A 79 28.69 -13.58 29.40
CA LEU A 79 29.22 -14.35 30.54
C LEU A 79 28.46 -14.11 31.85
N LYS A 80 27.97 -12.89 32.08
CA LYS A 80 27.21 -12.56 33.30
C LYS A 80 25.90 -13.35 33.39
N GLU A 81 25.26 -13.60 32.26
CA GLU A 81 23.96 -14.27 32.15
C GLU A 81 24.04 -15.78 31.90
N LEU A 82 25.26 -16.33 31.77
CA LEU A 82 25.48 -17.76 31.70
C LEU A 82 25.05 -18.44 33.02
N GLU A 83 24.49 -19.65 32.97
CA GLU A 83 24.10 -20.39 34.18
C GLU A 83 25.29 -20.59 35.14
N PRO A 84 25.11 -20.50 36.48
CA PRO A 84 26.21 -20.50 37.45
C PRO A 84 27.17 -21.69 37.31
N HIS A 85 26.62 -22.89 37.08
CA HIS A 85 27.39 -24.13 36.93
C HIS A 85 28.23 -24.21 35.63
N LEU A 86 28.03 -23.28 34.69
CA LEU A 86 28.79 -23.19 33.44
C LEU A 86 29.85 -22.08 33.47
N LYS A 87 29.74 -21.11 34.38
CA LYS A 87 30.73 -20.02 34.51
C LYS A 87 32.13 -20.52 34.85
N GLU A 88 32.21 -21.59 35.63
CA GLU A 88 33.48 -22.24 36.02
C GLU A 88 34.23 -22.87 34.83
N LYS A 89 33.56 -23.04 33.67
CA LYS A 89 34.14 -23.67 32.48
C LYS A 89 34.87 -22.71 31.54
N ASN A 90 34.96 -21.41 31.87
CA ASN A 90 35.65 -20.38 31.08
C ASN A 90 35.29 -20.40 29.58
N LEU A 91 34.00 -20.57 29.27
CA LEU A 91 33.50 -20.65 27.90
C LEU A 91 33.57 -19.28 27.22
N ALA A 92 33.84 -19.25 25.91
CA ALA A 92 33.88 -18.01 25.14
C ALA A 92 32.60 -17.86 24.29
N TYR A 93 31.85 -16.78 24.51
CA TYR A 93 30.71 -16.46 23.66
C TYR A 93 31.19 -15.98 22.29
N VAL A 94 30.65 -16.59 21.23
CA VAL A 94 30.80 -16.16 19.84
C VAL A 94 29.41 -16.10 19.22
N SER A 95 29.06 -14.96 18.63
CA SER A 95 27.74 -14.76 18.00
C SER A 95 27.36 -15.93 17.08
N PRO A 96 26.15 -16.49 17.21
CA PRO A 96 25.70 -17.60 16.38
C PRO A 96 25.71 -17.25 14.88
N VAL A 97 25.34 -16.01 14.54
CA VAL A 97 25.36 -15.50 13.15
C VAL A 97 26.77 -15.53 12.58
N LEU A 98 27.76 -15.09 13.36
CA LEU A 98 29.17 -15.10 12.93
C LEU A 98 29.66 -16.54 12.73
N GLN A 99 29.31 -17.44 13.64
CA GLN A 99 29.66 -18.85 13.54
C GLN A 99 29.08 -19.50 12.28
N LEU A 100 27.80 -19.25 11.96
CA LEU A 100 27.14 -19.74 10.75
C LEU A 100 27.85 -19.22 9.50
N ARG A 101 28.10 -17.91 9.41
CA ARG A 101 28.75 -17.28 8.24
C ARG A 101 30.13 -17.85 7.98
N GLN A 102 30.95 -17.98 9.02
CA GLN A 102 32.32 -18.50 8.90
C GLN A 102 32.35 -20.00 8.59
N LYS A 103 31.64 -20.82 9.37
CA LYS A 103 31.70 -22.30 9.22
C LYS A 103 31.04 -22.79 7.93
N LEU A 104 30.05 -22.06 7.41
CA LEU A 104 29.36 -22.42 6.16
C LEU A 104 29.94 -21.69 4.93
N GLY A 105 30.93 -20.81 5.11
CA GLY A 105 31.58 -20.08 4.02
C GLY A 105 30.64 -19.16 3.25
N LEU A 106 29.74 -18.46 3.97
CA LEU A 106 28.68 -17.64 3.40
C LEU A 106 29.20 -16.24 3.09
N PHE A 107 29.78 -16.09 1.91
CA PHE A 107 30.57 -14.92 1.52
C PHE A 107 29.75 -13.74 1.00
N ALA A 108 28.52 -13.98 0.53
CA ALA A 108 27.66 -12.93 -0.01
C ALA A 108 26.38 -12.81 0.82
N ASN A 109 26.06 -11.59 1.27
CA ASN A 109 24.80 -11.26 1.91
C ASN A 109 23.95 -10.44 0.92
N ILE A 110 22.82 -10.99 0.51
CA ILE A 110 21.97 -10.47 -0.55
C ILE A 110 20.76 -9.81 0.09
N ARG A 111 20.60 -8.51 -0.15
CA ARG A 111 19.56 -7.67 0.44
C ARG A 111 18.76 -6.97 -0.66
N PRO A 112 17.72 -7.63 -1.20
CA PRO A 112 16.82 -7.02 -2.17
C PRO A 112 16.05 -5.86 -1.54
N ILE A 113 15.99 -4.74 -2.25
CA ILE A 113 15.29 -3.53 -1.87
C ILE A 113 14.33 -3.19 -3.00
N ARG A 114 13.06 -3.04 -2.66
CA ARG A 114 12.01 -2.79 -3.65
C ARG A 114 11.03 -1.77 -3.15
N TYR A 115 10.35 -1.18 -4.10
CA TYR A 115 9.25 -0.29 -3.85
C TYR A 115 8.00 -1.04 -3.42
N ILE A 116 7.45 -0.66 -2.28
CA ILE A 116 6.18 -1.19 -1.77
C ILE A 116 5.12 -0.10 -1.82
N PHE A 117 5.40 1.07 -1.24
CA PHE A 117 4.47 2.20 -1.14
C PHE A 117 5.23 3.54 -1.04
N GLY A 118 4.49 4.64 -1.13
CA GLY A 118 4.99 5.99 -0.87
C GLY A 118 5.29 6.79 -2.13
N PRO A 119 5.50 8.11 -2.03
CA PRO A 119 5.40 9.02 -3.19
C PRO A 119 6.59 8.96 -4.17
N LYS A 120 7.56 8.06 -3.96
CA LYS A 120 8.72 7.90 -4.83
C LYS A 120 8.34 7.11 -6.08
N LYS A 121 9.11 7.31 -7.16
CA LYS A 121 9.06 6.41 -8.32
C LYS A 121 9.30 4.97 -7.86
N PRO A 122 8.61 3.99 -8.46
CA PRO A 122 8.94 2.59 -8.24
C PRO A 122 10.42 2.30 -8.50
N PHE A 123 11.04 1.58 -7.59
CA PHE A 123 12.45 1.20 -7.63
C PHE A 123 12.61 -0.26 -7.25
N HIS A 124 13.64 -0.90 -7.79
CA HIS A 124 14.01 -2.26 -7.44
C HIS A 124 15.51 -2.43 -7.66
N PHE A 125 16.25 -2.65 -6.57
CA PHE A 125 17.69 -2.92 -6.62
C PHE A 125 18.08 -3.89 -5.52
N CYS A 126 19.32 -4.38 -5.56
CA CYS A 126 19.83 -5.29 -4.53
C CYS A 126 21.17 -4.81 -4.03
N VAL A 127 21.37 -4.81 -2.71
CA VAL A 127 22.71 -4.67 -2.12
C VAL A 127 23.31 -6.05 -1.93
N ILE A 128 24.47 -6.29 -2.52
CA ILE A 128 25.27 -7.51 -2.37
C ILE A 128 26.49 -7.15 -1.54
N ARG A 129 26.43 -7.53 -0.27
CA ARG A 129 27.43 -7.23 0.74
C ARG A 129 28.43 -8.37 0.85
N GLU A 130 29.71 -8.03 0.84
CA GLU A 130 30.78 -8.94 1.29
C GLU A 130 30.52 -9.33 2.76
N ASN A 131 30.58 -10.61 3.08
CA ASN A 131 30.06 -11.13 4.36
C ASN A 131 31.11 -11.90 5.20
N SER A 132 32.39 -11.88 4.80
CA SER A 132 33.46 -12.69 5.42
C SER A 132 34.74 -11.92 5.81
N GLU A 133 34.97 -10.73 5.27
CA GLU A 133 36.17 -9.91 5.49
C GLU A 133 35.81 -8.40 5.52
N GLY A 134 36.66 -7.52 4.98
CA GLY A 134 36.52 -6.07 5.08
C GLY A 134 36.88 -5.55 6.46
N LEU A 135 36.17 -4.51 6.91
CA LEU A 135 36.33 -4.00 8.28
C LEU A 135 35.72 -4.93 9.34
N TYR A 136 34.94 -5.93 8.92
CA TYR A 136 34.35 -6.95 9.79
C TYR A 136 35.26 -8.17 9.99
N ALA A 137 36.51 -8.13 9.51
CA ALA A 137 37.50 -9.18 9.70
C ALA A 137 37.89 -9.43 11.18
N GLY A 138 37.41 -8.60 12.11
CA GLY A 138 37.71 -8.71 13.55
C GLY A 138 39.10 -8.22 13.92
N LEU A 139 39.75 -7.47 13.03
CA LEU A 139 41.07 -6.87 13.23
C LEU A 139 40.91 -5.46 13.81
N ASP A 140 40.48 -5.39 15.07
CA ASP A 140 40.23 -4.16 15.82
C ASP A 140 41.01 -4.15 17.12
N PHE A 141 41.86 -3.13 17.32
CA PHE A 141 42.89 -3.14 18.34
C PHE A 141 42.91 -1.84 19.14
N ARG A 142 43.03 -1.97 20.46
CA ARG A 142 43.25 -0.85 21.39
C ARG A 142 44.74 -0.74 21.73
N GLY A 143 45.26 0.47 21.69
CA GLY A 143 46.66 0.78 21.84
C GLY A 143 47.48 0.37 20.62
N ILE A 144 48.65 0.98 20.46
CA ILE A 144 49.61 0.63 19.43
C ILE A 144 50.85 0.05 20.11
N THR A 145 51.24 -1.15 19.72
CA THR A 145 52.45 -1.77 20.26
C THR A 145 53.70 -1.13 19.65
N PRO A 146 54.87 -1.16 20.33
CA PRO A 146 56.11 -0.64 19.77
C PRO A 146 56.46 -1.22 18.40
N GLU A 147 56.13 -2.50 18.17
CA GLU A 147 56.36 -3.20 16.90
C GLU A 147 55.49 -2.64 15.78
N THR A 148 54.21 -2.34 16.08
CA THR A 148 53.27 -1.75 15.11
C THR A 148 53.62 -0.29 14.82
N ALA A 149 54.08 0.45 15.83
CA ALA A 149 54.47 1.86 15.69
C ALA A 149 55.61 2.10 14.69
N VAL A 150 56.40 1.07 14.37
CA VAL A 150 57.49 1.15 13.37
C VAL A 150 56.95 1.54 11.99
N TRP A 151 55.76 1.04 11.62
CA TRP A 151 55.18 1.25 10.30
C TRP A 151 53.87 2.05 10.33
N LEU A 152 53.10 1.98 11.43
CA LEU A 152 51.89 2.77 11.63
C LEU A 152 52.23 4.17 12.17
N ARG A 153 52.68 5.06 11.29
CA ARG A 153 53.12 6.42 11.63
C ARG A 153 52.02 7.45 11.39
N HIS A 154 51.56 8.12 12.45
CA HIS A 154 50.56 9.19 12.36
C HIS A 154 50.85 10.30 13.38
N PRO A 155 50.68 11.60 13.02
CA PRO A 155 51.02 12.73 13.91
C PRO A 155 50.33 12.68 15.28
N ASN A 156 49.09 12.19 15.34
CA ASN A 156 48.37 12.05 16.62
C ASN A 156 49.02 11.04 17.56
N LEU A 157 49.68 10.00 17.05
CA LEU A 157 50.36 9.00 17.88
C LEU A 157 51.59 9.62 18.55
N THR A 158 52.35 10.42 17.80
CA THR A 158 53.49 11.16 18.35
C THR A 158 53.05 12.21 19.37
N LYS A 159 51.88 12.82 19.19
CA LYS A 159 51.38 13.89 20.06
C LYS A 159 50.76 13.38 21.36
N TYR A 160 50.02 12.27 21.31
CA TYR A 160 49.15 11.84 22.42
C TYR A 160 49.58 10.51 23.07
N GLY A 161 50.53 9.77 22.51
CA GLY A 161 50.95 8.47 23.02
C GLY A 161 50.35 7.30 22.23
N LEU A 162 50.95 6.13 22.38
CA LEU A 162 50.54 4.92 21.64
C LEU A 162 49.33 4.23 22.27
N GLU A 163 49.20 4.36 23.58
CA GLU A 163 48.14 3.81 24.43
C GLU A 163 46.80 4.56 24.30
N GLU A 164 46.84 5.82 23.88
CA GLU A 164 45.67 6.70 23.64
C GLU A 164 45.10 6.57 22.22
N ALA A 165 45.42 5.47 21.53
CA ALA A 165 44.98 5.21 20.17
C ALA A 165 44.24 3.87 20.06
N ALA A 166 43.38 3.76 19.06
CA ALA A 166 42.81 2.50 18.58
C ALA A 166 42.90 2.48 17.06
N TRP A 167 42.96 1.29 16.48
CA TRP A 167 43.11 1.12 15.04
C TRP A 167 42.45 -0.17 14.57
N THR A 168 41.93 -0.12 13.34
CA THR A 168 41.22 -1.22 12.70
C THR A 168 41.81 -1.47 11.32
N VAL A 169 41.89 -2.73 10.89
CA VAL A 169 42.41 -3.11 9.58
C VAL A 169 41.26 -3.51 8.65
N ARG A 170 41.18 -2.87 7.49
CA ARG A 170 40.35 -3.34 6.36
C ARG A 170 41.11 -4.44 5.62
N LEU A 171 40.70 -5.69 5.81
CA LEU A 171 41.29 -6.83 5.12
C LEU A 171 40.47 -7.18 3.88
N GLN A 172 41.12 -7.29 2.72
CA GLN A 172 40.47 -7.72 1.48
C GLN A 172 41.35 -8.74 0.76
N ALA A 173 40.84 -9.94 0.56
CA ALA A 173 41.53 -10.98 -0.18
C ALA A 173 41.01 -11.04 -1.62
N ARG A 174 41.92 -11.24 -2.58
CA ARG A 174 41.56 -11.40 -4.00
C ARG A 174 40.48 -12.46 -4.20
N PHE A 175 40.64 -13.62 -3.54
CA PHE A 175 39.68 -14.72 -3.59
C PHE A 175 38.29 -14.32 -3.07
N GLY A 176 38.22 -13.48 -2.03
CA GLY A 176 36.97 -12.98 -1.46
C GLY A 176 36.24 -12.04 -2.42
N LEU A 177 36.98 -11.10 -3.01
CA LEU A 177 36.44 -10.10 -3.94
C LEU A 177 36.04 -10.71 -5.29
N GLU A 178 36.85 -11.60 -5.89
CA GLU A 178 36.55 -12.21 -7.19
C GLU A 178 35.19 -12.92 -7.17
N ARG A 179 34.97 -13.82 -6.21
CA ARG A 179 33.68 -14.53 -6.08
C ARG A 179 32.50 -13.60 -5.76
N LEU A 180 32.72 -12.52 -5.03
CA LEU A 180 31.67 -11.56 -4.69
C LEU A 180 31.22 -10.80 -5.94
N PHE A 181 32.17 -10.26 -6.70
CA PHE A 181 31.87 -9.53 -7.93
C PHE A 181 31.27 -10.46 -8.98
N GLU A 182 31.79 -11.66 -9.17
CA GLU A 182 31.19 -12.67 -10.06
C GLU A 182 29.75 -12.98 -9.67
N TYR A 183 29.48 -13.15 -8.37
CA TYR A 183 28.12 -13.35 -7.88
C TYR A 183 27.24 -12.13 -8.16
N ALA A 184 27.74 -10.92 -7.97
CA ALA A 184 26.97 -9.69 -8.21
C ALA A 184 26.55 -9.52 -9.67
N PHE A 185 27.47 -9.74 -10.61
CA PHE A 185 27.15 -9.71 -12.04
C PHE A 185 26.24 -10.87 -12.46
N SER A 186 26.46 -12.08 -11.92
CA SER A 186 25.58 -13.23 -12.17
C SER A 186 24.16 -12.99 -11.66
N TYR A 187 24.03 -12.36 -10.49
CA TYR A 187 22.75 -11.95 -9.92
C TYR A 187 22.06 -10.93 -10.82
N ALA A 188 22.76 -9.87 -11.23
CA ALA A 188 22.21 -8.87 -12.13
C ALA A 188 21.68 -9.49 -13.44
N ARG A 189 22.47 -10.38 -14.07
CA ARG A 189 22.05 -11.14 -15.26
C ARG A 189 20.82 -12.00 -15.00
N LYS A 190 20.80 -12.76 -13.89
CA LYS A 190 19.69 -13.66 -13.53
C LYS A 190 18.35 -12.92 -13.38
N TYR A 191 18.37 -11.72 -12.79
CA TYR A 191 17.17 -10.93 -12.51
C TYR A 191 16.90 -9.83 -13.55
N GLY A 192 17.64 -9.80 -14.66
CA GLY A 192 17.46 -8.80 -15.73
C GLY A 192 17.80 -7.37 -15.31
N LEU A 193 18.62 -7.20 -14.27
CA LEU A 193 19.09 -5.89 -13.80
C LEU A 193 20.25 -5.42 -14.69
N ARG A 194 20.17 -4.18 -15.16
CA ARG A 194 21.06 -3.67 -16.22
C ARG A 194 22.37 -3.05 -15.72
N ARG A 195 22.52 -2.86 -14.41
CA ARG A 195 23.65 -2.13 -13.81
C ARG A 195 24.18 -2.82 -12.56
N VAL A 196 25.50 -2.85 -12.40
CA VAL A 196 26.22 -3.24 -11.18
C VAL A 196 27.14 -2.09 -10.77
N THR A 197 26.86 -1.51 -9.61
CA THR A 197 27.62 -0.41 -9.01
C THR A 197 28.49 -0.91 -7.87
N PHE A 198 29.82 -0.75 -7.98
CA PHE A 198 30.73 -0.98 -6.87
C PHE A 198 30.83 0.29 -6.00
N ALA A 199 30.33 0.20 -4.77
CA ALA A 199 30.38 1.30 -3.80
C ALA A 199 31.61 1.17 -2.89
N ASP A 200 32.54 2.12 -3.00
CA ASP A 200 33.80 2.12 -2.24
C ASP A 200 34.19 3.54 -1.78
N LYS A 201 35.38 3.73 -1.17
CA LYS A 201 35.89 5.05 -0.76
C LYS A 201 37.35 5.26 -1.20
N PRO A 202 37.64 5.28 -2.52
CA PRO A 202 39.01 5.41 -3.03
C PRO A 202 39.73 6.68 -2.57
N ASN A 203 39.00 7.78 -2.37
CA ASN A 203 39.56 9.05 -1.89
C ASN A 203 40.12 8.99 -0.46
N VAL A 204 39.70 8.01 0.35
CA VAL A 204 40.15 7.83 1.75
C VAL A 204 41.03 6.60 1.89
N MET A 205 40.75 5.54 1.13
CA MET A 205 41.44 4.24 1.24
C MET A 205 42.07 3.81 -0.11
N PRO A 206 43.01 4.58 -0.68
CA PRO A 206 43.44 4.44 -2.07
C PRO A 206 43.99 3.06 -2.41
N GLU A 207 44.93 2.51 -1.61
CA GLU A 207 45.57 1.22 -1.89
C GLU A 207 44.57 0.05 -1.93
N SER A 208 43.77 -0.09 -0.88
CA SER A 208 42.76 -1.15 -0.79
C SER A 208 41.66 -1.00 -1.85
N SER A 209 41.31 0.24 -2.20
CA SER A 209 40.27 0.50 -3.21
C SER A 209 40.80 0.25 -4.63
N GLN A 210 42.04 0.63 -4.93
CA GLN A 210 42.68 0.32 -6.21
C GLN A 210 42.77 -1.20 -6.41
N PHE A 211 43.19 -1.93 -5.37
CA PHE A 211 43.24 -3.39 -5.42
C PHE A 211 41.86 -4.01 -5.74
N ALA A 212 40.79 -3.52 -5.12
CA ALA A 212 39.44 -4.00 -5.38
C ALA A 212 38.91 -3.57 -6.77
N GLN A 213 39.21 -2.35 -7.19
CA GLN A 213 38.86 -1.80 -8.51
C GLN A 213 39.42 -2.66 -9.65
N GLU A 214 40.72 -3.00 -9.60
CA GLU A 214 41.36 -3.83 -10.63
C GLU A 214 40.67 -5.19 -10.78
N ILE A 215 40.19 -5.77 -9.67
CA ILE A 215 39.45 -7.03 -9.68
C ILE A 215 38.05 -6.82 -10.26
N PHE A 216 37.32 -5.80 -9.81
CA PHE A 216 35.98 -5.48 -10.29
C PHE A 216 35.96 -5.26 -11.81
N GLU A 217 36.85 -4.41 -12.32
CA GLU A 217 36.95 -4.10 -13.75
C GLU A 217 37.28 -5.34 -14.58
N LYS A 218 38.17 -6.20 -14.08
CA LYS A 218 38.51 -7.47 -14.74
C LYS A 218 37.29 -8.41 -14.81
N ILE A 219 36.50 -8.52 -13.74
CA ILE A 219 35.29 -9.34 -13.74
C ILE A 219 34.22 -8.73 -14.67
N ALA A 220 34.06 -7.40 -14.67
CA ALA A 220 33.07 -6.70 -15.49
C ALA A 220 33.24 -6.97 -17.00
N GLN A 221 34.47 -7.20 -17.48
CA GLN A 221 34.74 -7.56 -18.88
C GLN A 221 34.02 -8.85 -19.33
N ASN A 222 33.66 -9.74 -18.40
CA ASN A 222 32.91 -10.98 -18.69
C ASN A 222 31.39 -10.77 -18.81
N TYR A 223 30.91 -9.54 -18.61
CA TYR A 223 29.49 -9.16 -18.60
C TYR A 223 29.24 -7.87 -19.40
N PRO A 224 29.59 -7.81 -20.71
CA PRO A 224 29.52 -6.59 -21.51
C PRO A 224 28.09 -6.03 -21.68
N GLU A 225 27.06 -6.83 -21.41
CA GLU A 225 25.66 -6.43 -21.45
C GLU A 225 25.18 -5.70 -20.18
N ILE A 226 26.02 -5.65 -19.12
CA ILE A 226 25.71 -5.02 -17.84
C ILE A 226 26.57 -3.76 -17.70
N GLU A 227 25.93 -2.62 -17.41
CA GLU A 227 26.64 -1.39 -17.08
C GLU A 227 27.37 -1.55 -15.75
N ALA A 228 28.69 -1.37 -15.75
CA ALA A 228 29.53 -1.47 -14.57
C ALA A 228 30.11 -0.10 -14.22
N ASP A 229 29.85 0.38 -13.01
CA ASP A 229 30.39 1.64 -12.52
C ASP A 229 30.92 1.55 -11.08
N ILE A 230 31.82 2.47 -10.73
CA ILE A 230 32.44 2.57 -9.41
C ILE A 230 32.17 3.96 -8.88
N HIS A 231 31.54 4.04 -7.71
CA HIS A 231 31.16 5.32 -7.09
C HIS A 231 31.57 5.37 -5.63
N ASN A 232 31.80 6.60 -5.14
CA ASN A 232 32.04 6.78 -3.71
C ASN A 232 30.77 6.43 -2.91
N VAL A 233 30.94 5.68 -1.82
CA VAL A 233 29.87 5.14 -0.97
C VAL A 233 28.92 6.23 -0.45
N ASP A 234 29.40 7.45 -0.20
CA ASP A 234 28.58 8.59 0.21
C ASP A 234 27.70 9.14 -0.92
N ALA A 235 28.21 9.16 -2.16
CA ALA A 235 27.41 9.51 -3.32
C ALA A 235 26.33 8.45 -3.58
N VAL A 236 26.69 7.16 -3.48
CA VAL A 236 25.75 6.05 -3.57
C VAL A 236 24.66 6.17 -2.50
N ALA A 237 25.03 6.45 -1.25
CA ALA A 237 24.06 6.66 -0.16
C ALA A 237 23.09 7.82 -0.46
N LEU A 238 23.60 8.97 -0.91
CA LEU A 238 22.76 10.11 -1.32
C LEU A 238 21.79 9.74 -2.44
N TRP A 239 22.26 8.98 -3.42
CA TRP A 239 21.46 8.55 -4.57
C TRP A 239 20.44 7.47 -4.24
N ILE A 240 20.71 6.57 -3.28
CA ILE A 240 19.68 5.65 -2.76
C ILE A 240 18.49 6.45 -2.23
N VAL A 241 18.73 7.56 -1.52
CA VAL A 241 17.64 8.37 -0.97
C VAL A 241 16.90 9.18 -2.05
N THR A 242 17.66 9.76 -2.98
CA THR A 242 17.13 10.76 -3.92
C THR A 242 16.62 10.18 -5.24
N LYS A 243 17.25 9.11 -5.73
CA LYS A 243 17.02 8.49 -7.05
C LYS A 243 17.29 6.97 -7.00
N PRO A 244 16.58 6.20 -6.14
CA PRO A 244 16.82 4.77 -5.99
C PRO A 244 16.55 3.95 -7.27
N GLU A 245 15.68 4.44 -8.15
CA GLU A 245 15.24 3.78 -9.38
C GLU A 245 16.37 3.57 -10.41
N GLN A 246 17.50 4.27 -10.26
CA GLN A 246 18.63 4.15 -11.18
C GLN A 246 19.54 2.94 -10.90
N PHE A 247 19.38 2.27 -9.77
CA PHE A 247 20.24 1.17 -9.36
C PHE A 247 19.70 -0.18 -9.80
N GLY A 248 20.61 -1.12 -10.11
CA GLY A 248 20.31 -2.53 -10.30
C GLY A 248 20.87 -3.36 -9.15
N VAL A 249 22.18 -3.58 -9.17
CA VAL A 249 22.93 -4.21 -8.07
C VAL A 249 23.94 -3.21 -7.54
N ILE A 250 24.01 -3.07 -6.22
CA ILE A 250 25.08 -2.35 -5.53
C ILE A 250 25.92 -3.41 -4.83
N VAL A 251 27.19 -3.55 -5.19
CA VAL A 251 28.14 -4.43 -4.52
C VAL A 251 29.08 -3.59 -3.66
N ALA A 252 29.37 -4.06 -2.44
CA ALA A 252 30.20 -3.31 -1.50
C ALA A 252 30.93 -4.24 -0.52
N GLU A 253 32.00 -3.72 0.09
CA GLU A 253 32.63 -4.38 1.23
C GLU A 253 31.68 -4.43 2.44
N ASN A 254 32.07 -5.16 3.48
CA ASN A 254 31.20 -5.60 4.54
C ASN A 254 30.51 -4.45 5.31
N MET A 255 31.24 -3.43 5.75
CA MET A 255 30.67 -2.30 6.50
C MET A 255 29.83 -1.40 5.60
N PHE A 256 30.31 -1.06 4.40
CA PHE A 256 29.58 -0.26 3.43
C PHE A 256 28.27 -0.93 2.98
N GLY A 257 28.32 -2.22 2.65
CA GLY A 257 27.14 -3.00 2.30
C GLY A 257 26.11 -3.03 3.44
N ASN A 258 26.57 -3.15 4.69
CA ASN A 258 25.69 -3.07 5.85
C ASN A 258 24.92 -1.73 5.89
N ILE A 259 25.66 -0.61 5.84
CA ILE A 259 25.08 0.73 5.93
C ILE A 259 24.13 1.02 4.76
N LEU A 260 24.57 0.75 3.52
CA LEU A 260 23.78 1.03 2.33
C LEU A 260 22.49 0.20 2.26
N SER A 261 22.53 -1.05 2.73
CA SER A 261 21.34 -1.89 2.74
C SER A 261 20.32 -1.50 3.82
N ASP A 262 20.78 -1.04 4.99
CA ASP A 262 19.89 -0.50 6.02
C ASP A 262 19.27 0.83 5.56
N LEU A 263 20.04 1.67 4.85
CA LEU A 263 19.52 2.87 4.17
C LEU A 263 18.47 2.52 3.11
N GLY A 264 18.75 1.50 2.30
CA GLY A 264 17.80 0.95 1.33
C GLY A 264 16.52 0.43 1.98
N SER A 265 16.64 -0.20 3.16
CA SER A 265 15.49 -0.63 3.95
C SER A 265 14.68 0.56 4.47
N GLY A 266 15.35 1.66 4.85
CA GLY A 266 14.70 2.90 5.26
C GLY A 266 13.80 3.50 4.19
N ILE A 267 14.25 3.55 2.92
CA ILE A 267 13.42 4.06 1.82
C ILE A 267 12.29 3.11 1.42
N MET A 268 12.41 1.82 1.73
CA MET A 268 11.38 0.80 1.48
C MET A 268 10.23 0.87 2.49
N GLY A 269 10.43 1.54 3.64
CA GLY A 269 9.45 1.68 4.72
C GLY A 269 9.97 1.24 6.10
N GLY A 270 11.20 0.74 6.18
CA GLY A 270 11.87 0.39 7.43
C GLY A 270 12.37 -1.06 7.50
N LEU A 271 13.07 -1.39 8.59
CA LEU A 271 13.67 -2.72 8.80
C LEU A 271 12.64 -3.85 8.93
N GLY A 272 11.39 -3.53 9.29
CA GLY A 272 10.28 -4.49 9.33
C GLY A 272 9.91 -5.07 7.96
N LEU A 273 10.45 -4.51 6.87
CA LEU A 273 10.26 -4.94 5.49
C LEU A 273 11.52 -5.56 4.87
N ALA A 274 12.63 -5.55 5.59
CA ALA A 274 13.95 -5.87 5.06
C ALA A 274 14.28 -7.36 5.18
N SER A 275 14.23 -8.05 4.04
CA SER A 275 14.61 -9.48 3.93
C SER A 275 16.06 -9.65 3.48
N HIS A 276 16.68 -10.76 3.85
CA HIS A 276 17.97 -11.12 3.26
C HIS A 276 18.30 -12.61 3.27
N VAL A 277 19.31 -12.95 2.48
CA VAL A 277 19.89 -14.29 2.41
C VAL A 277 21.42 -14.21 2.48
N ASN A 278 22.01 -15.13 3.23
CA ASN A 278 23.45 -15.34 3.30
C ASN A 278 23.80 -16.56 2.44
N VAL A 279 24.60 -16.37 1.40
CA VAL A 279 24.89 -17.37 0.38
C VAL A 279 26.36 -17.77 0.45
N GLY A 280 26.61 -19.08 0.45
CA GLY A 280 27.91 -19.69 0.20
C GLY A 280 27.84 -20.71 -0.93
N SER A 281 28.96 -21.39 -1.20
CA SER A 281 29.04 -22.31 -2.34
C SER A 281 28.21 -23.58 -2.18
N LYS A 282 27.80 -23.95 -0.96
CA LYS A 282 27.08 -25.20 -0.66
C LYS A 282 25.77 -25.01 0.10
N MET A 283 25.62 -23.89 0.81
CA MET A 283 24.52 -23.68 1.74
C MET A 283 24.07 -22.22 1.65
N ALA A 284 22.79 -22.00 1.91
CA ALA A 284 22.23 -20.67 2.11
C ALA A 284 21.36 -20.68 3.37
N TYR A 285 21.39 -19.58 4.12
CA TYR A 285 20.42 -19.34 5.17
C TYR A 285 19.74 -17.98 5.01
N PHE A 286 18.47 -17.94 5.38
CA PHE A 286 17.53 -16.86 5.13
C PHE A 286 17.13 -16.27 6.48
N GLU A 287 17.34 -14.97 6.67
CA GLU A 287 16.98 -14.27 7.92
C GLU A 287 16.47 -12.85 7.60
N PRO A 288 15.55 -12.29 8.40
CA PRO A 288 15.23 -10.87 8.31
C PRO A 288 16.42 -10.01 8.76
N VAL A 289 16.54 -8.77 8.25
CA VAL A 289 17.67 -7.87 8.60
C VAL A 289 17.62 -7.45 10.07
N HIS A 290 16.43 -7.29 10.64
CA HIS A 290 16.26 -6.77 11.99
C HIS A 290 16.75 -7.75 13.08
N GLY A 291 17.16 -7.20 14.22
CA GLY A 291 17.52 -7.99 15.40
C GLY A 291 16.30 -8.56 16.15
N SER A 292 16.56 -9.17 17.31
CA SER A 292 15.57 -9.88 18.13
C SER A 292 14.55 -8.98 18.86
N ALA A 293 14.71 -7.65 18.81
CA ALA A 293 13.78 -6.67 19.37
C ALA A 293 13.19 -7.05 20.75
N PRO A 294 14.02 -7.29 21.78
CA PRO A 294 13.58 -7.89 23.05
C PRO A 294 12.51 -7.09 23.81
N ARG A 295 12.38 -5.78 23.53
CA ARG A 295 11.36 -4.92 24.15
C ARG A 295 9.93 -5.27 23.77
N ILE A 296 9.72 -5.88 22.60
CA ILE A 296 8.38 -6.22 22.06
C ILE A 296 8.16 -7.72 21.90
N ALA A 297 9.13 -8.54 22.31
CA ALA A 297 9.03 -9.99 22.27
C ALA A 297 7.84 -10.49 23.11
N GLY A 298 7.07 -11.42 22.54
CA GLY A 298 5.89 -12.03 23.15
C GLY A 298 4.67 -11.12 23.22
N GLN A 299 4.70 -9.92 22.61
CA GLN A 299 3.58 -8.99 22.62
C GLN A 299 2.69 -9.10 21.38
N ASN A 300 3.04 -9.96 20.41
CA ASN A 300 2.32 -10.12 19.14
C ASN A 300 2.18 -8.78 18.38
N LYS A 301 3.23 -7.94 18.42
CA LYS A 301 3.27 -6.60 17.79
C LYS A 301 4.29 -6.47 16.66
N ALA A 302 5.17 -7.44 16.49
CA ALA A 302 6.24 -7.39 15.49
C ALA A 302 5.64 -7.39 14.08
N ASN A 303 6.27 -6.65 13.16
CA ASN A 303 5.92 -6.72 11.75
C ASN A 303 6.45 -8.04 11.14
N PRO A 304 5.60 -8.96 10.64
CA PRO A 304 6.05 -10.21 10.05
C PRO A 304 6.61 -10.07 8.62
N SER A 305 6.48 -8.90 7.98
CA SER A 305 6.74 -8.73 6.55
C SER A 305 8.17 -9.09 6.14
N ALA A 306 9.18 -8.68 6.91
CA ALA A 306 10.58 -9.03 6.63
C ALA A 306 10.79 -10.55 6.60
N MET A 307 10.16 -11.29 7.52
CA MET A 307 10.24 -12.75 7.55
C MET A 307 9.45 -13.39 6.40
N LEU A 308 8.29 -12.82 6.03
CA LEU A 308 7.51 -13.29 4.88
C LEU A 308 8.27 -13.09 3.56
N TYR A 309 8.90 -11.94 3.36
CA TYR A 309 9.80 -11.71 2.21
C TYR A 309 11.03 -12.60 2.24
N THR A 310 11.61 -12.85 3.42
CA THR A 310 12.71 -13.81 3.61
C THR A 310 12.27 -15.22 3.21
N THR A 311 11.03 -15.60 3.53
CA THR A 311 10.42 -16.87 3.13
C THR A 311 10.20 -16.93 1.62
N ALA A 312 9.83 -15.82 0.98
CA ALA A 312 9.77 -15.75 -0.48
C ALA A 312 11.15 -15.96 -1.13
N LEU A 313 12.22 -15.38 -0.58
CA LEU A 313 13.59 -15.64 -1.06
C LEU A 313 13.99 -17.12 -0.89
N LEU A 314 13.60 -17.74 0.21
CA LEU A 314 13.80 -19.18 0.46
C LEU A 314 13.07 -20.01 -0.61
N LEU A 315 11.79 -19.72 -0.87
CA LEU A 315 11.00 -20.40 -1.91
C LEU A 315 11.66 -20.29 -3.28
N GLU A 316 12.11 -19.09 -3.65
CA GLU A 316 12.79 -18.87 -4.93
C GLU A 316 14.08 -19.69 -5.03
N HIS A 317 14.88 -19.74 -3.95
CA HIS A 317 16.10 -20.53 -3.88
C HIS A 317 15.84 -22.04 -4.03
N LEU A 318 14.74 -22.54 -3.46
CA LEU A 318 14.35 -23.93 -3.56
C LEU A 318 13.74 -24.31 -4.93
N GLY A 319 13.42 -23.30 -5.76
CA GLY A 319 12.88 -23.45 -7.11
C GLY A 319 11.39 -23.13 -7.27
N PHE A 320 10.71 -22.70 -6.20
CA PHE A 320 9.28 -22.36 -6.17
C PHE A 320 9.09 -20.87 -6.50
N LYS A 321 9.39 -20.50 -7.75
CA LYS A 321 9.43 -19.10 -8.18
C LYS A 321 8.06 -18.43 -8.21
N ASP A 322 7.03 -19.14 -8.64
CA ASP A 322 5.68 -18.59 -8.76
C ASP A 322 5.09 -18.32 -7.37
N GLU A 323 5.30 -19.25 -6.43
CA GLU A 323 4.87 -19.10 -5.03
C GLU A 323 5.65 -18.01 -4.30
N ALA A 324 6.96 -17.89 -4.55
CA ALA A 324 7.76 -16.79 -4.04
C ALA A 324 7.24 -15.42 -4.50
N LYS A 325 6.87 -15.32 -5.78
CA LYS A 325 6.29 -14.12 -6.38
C LYS A 325 4.92 -13.83 -5.76
N GLN A 326 4.02 -14.82 -5.71
CA GLN A 326 2.70 -14.67 -5.10
C GLN A 326 2.78 -14.21 -3.65
N LEU A 327 3.66 -14.83 -2.83
CA LEU A 327 3.85 -14.41 -1.44
C LEU A 327 4.31 -12.96 -1.34
N SER A 328 5.29 -12.56 -2.16
CA SER A 328 5.78 -11.18 -2.18
C SER A 328 4.70 -10.17 -2.57
N GLU A 329 3.92 -10.48 -3.62
CA GLU A 329 2.83 -9.63 -4.09
C GLU A 329 1.69 -9.54 -3.07
N SER A 330 1.36 -10.64 -2.38
CA SER A 330 0.36 -10.66 -1.31
C SER A 330 0.74 -9.80 -0.12
N VAL A 331 2.03 -9.79 0.27
CA VAL A 331 2.51 -8.89 1.33
C VAL A 331 2.44 -7.43 0.85
N ASP A 332 2.87 -7.13 -0.38
CA ASP A 332 2.78 -5.79 -0.97
C ASP A 332 1.31 -5.29 -0.97
N GLN A 333 0.36 -6.13 -1.36
CA GLN A 333 -1.07 -5.82 -1.37
C GLN A 333 -1.62 -5.49 0.02
N VAL A 334 -1.30 -6.30 1.04
CA VAL A 334 -1.77 -6.05 2.42
C VAL A 334 -1.19 -4.74 2.97
N ILE A 335 0.10 -4.47 2.69
CA ILE A 335 0.75 -3.22 3.10
C ILE A 335 0.09 -2.02 2.40
N ARG A 336 -0.09 -2.07 1.07
CA ARG A 336 -0.72 -0.99 0.30
C ARG A 336 -2.16 -0.73 0.70
N ALA A 337 -2.92 -1.79 1.03
CA ALA A 337 -4.28 -1.64 1.51
C ALA A 337 -4.35 -0.91 2.87
N GLY A 338 -3.31 -1.02 3.70
CA GLY A 338 -3.18 -0.31 4.98
C GLY A 338 -4.18 -0.70 6.08
N LYS A 339 -5.18 -1.55 5.78
CA LYS A 339 -6.25 -1.93 6.70
C LYS A 339 -5.78 -2.82 7.86
N THR A 340 -4.91 -3.79 7.58
CA THR A 340 -4.46 -4.80 8.56
C THR A 340 -2.93 -4.86 8.61
N VAL A 341 -2.32 -3.73 8.99
CA VAL A 341 -0.86 -3.58 9.08
C VAL A 341 -0.41 -3.29 10.52
N SER A 342 0.85 -3.60 10.82
CA SER A 342 1.47 -3.39 12.13
C SER A 342 1.76 -1.91 12.42
N TYR A 343 2.14 -1.62 13.67
CA TYR A 343 2.32 -0.25 14.19
C TYR A 343 3.42 0.56 13.47
N ASP A 344 4.47 -0.09 13.00
CA ASP A 344 5.57 0.52 12.26
C ASP A 344 5.16 0.97 10.85
N LEU A 345 4.05 0.44 10.34
CA LEU A 345 3.39 0.87 9.11
C LEU A 345 2.18 1.79 9.38
N GLY A 346 1.98 2.23 10.62
CA GLY A 346 0.90 3.14 11.03
C GLY A 346 -0.43 2.47 11.38
N GLY A 347 -0.49 1.14 11.41
CA GLY A 347 -1.70 0.39 11.79
C GLY A 347 -1.70 -0.07 13.25
N VAL A 348 -2.65 -0.93 13.60
CA VAL A 348 -2.81 -1.50 14.96
C VAL A 348 -2.91 -3.02 14.96
N ALA A 349 -2.70 -3.66 13.80
CA ALA A 349 -2.79 -5.11 13.67
C ALA A 349 -1.66 -5.79 14.44
N SER A 350 -1.98 -6.91 15.07
CA SER A 350 -1.00 -7.81 15.66
C SER A 350 -0.18 -8.55 14.58
N THR A 351 0.96 -9.13 14.97
CA THR A 351 1.80 -9.96 14.08
C THR A 351 0.94 -11.02 13.38
N ARG A 352 0.10 -11.71 14.16
CA ARG A 352 -0.79 -12.76 13.66
C ARG A 352 -1.88 -12.24 12.72
N GLN A 353 -2.55 -11.15 13.06
CA GLN A 353 -3.61 -10.59 12.21
C GLN A 353 -3.07 -10.17 10.84
N MET A 354 -1.89 -9.54 10.80
CA MET A 354 -1.26 -9.16 9.54
C MET A 354 -0.86 -10.39 8.71
N ALA A 355 -0.31 -11.44 9.33
CA ALA A 355 0.01 -12.69 8.64
C ALA A 355 -1.24 -13.42 8.12
N GLU A 356 -2.33 -13.44 8.88
CA GLU A 356 -3.62 -13.99 8.44
C GLU A 356 -4.21 -13.20 7.28
N ALA A 357 -4.07 -11.87 7.26
CA ALA A 357 -4.47 -11.04 6.12
C ALA A 357 -3.68 -11.40 4.85
N VAL A 358 -2.37 -11.60 4.97
CA VAL A 358 -1.51 -12.08 3.85
C VAL A 358 -1.91 -13.47 3.40
N ARG A 359 -2.16 -14.40 4.34
CA ARG A 359 -2.62 -15.75 4.00
C ARG A 359 -3.96 -15.71 3.26
N ASN A 360 -4.90 -14.87 3.70
CA ASN A 360 -6.22 -14.76 3.11
C ASN A 360 -6.16 -14.14 1.70
N SER A 361 -5.23 -13.22 1.43
CA SER A 361 -5.05 -12.64 0.10
C SER A 361 -4.53 -13.66 -0.92
N LEU A 362 -3.83 -14.71 -0.50
CA LEU A 362 -3.40 -15.82 -1.38
C LEU A 362 -4.58 -16.67 -1.89
N VAL A 363 -5.69 -16.76 -1.12
CA VAL A 363 -6.84 -17.65 -1.44
C VAL A 363 -7.93 -16.90 -2.23
N LYS A 364 -7.98 -15.58 -2.11
CA LYS A 364 -8.97 -14.73 -2.77
C LYS A 364 -8.28 -13.86 -3.83
N PRO A 365 -8.11 -14.35 -5.08
CA PRO A 365 -7.68 -13.49 -6.18
C PRO A 365 -8.88 -12.64 -6.62
N VAL A 366 -9.29 -11.69 -5.79
CA VAL A 366 -10.15 -10.61 -6.24
C VAL A 366 -9.25 -9.41 -6.41
N SER A 367 -8.61 -9.34 -7.58
CA SER A 367 -7.93 -8.12 -8.00
C SER A 367 -9.01 -7.06 -8.26
N VAL A 368 -9.38 -6.38 -7.19
CA VAL A 368 -10.02 -5.08 -7.29
C VAL A 368 -9.00 -4.17 -7.96
N GLY A 369 -9.29 -3.71 -9.17
CA GLY A 369 -8.43 -2.70 -9.79
C GLY A 369 -8.47 -1.45 -8.93
N HIS A 370 -7.34 -0.95 -8.48
CA HIS A 370 -7.25 0.31 -7.77
C HIS A 370 -6.96 1.45 -8.75
N ALA A 371 -7.65 2.58 -8.56
CA ALA A 371 -7.44 3.76 -9.38
C ALA A 371 -7.22 5.04 -8.58
N ALA A 372 -6.37 5.91 -9.12
CA ALA A 372 -6.31 7.31 -8.72
C ALA A 372 -6.82 8.21 -9.85
N ILE A 373 -7.47 9.31 -9.49
CA ILE A 373 -7.90 10.35 -10.42
C ILE A 373 -7.14 11.64 -10.10
N ILE A 374 -6.54 12.23 -11.13
CA ILE A 374 -5.81 13.49 -11.08
C ILE A 374 -6.55 14.48 -12.00
N THR A 375 -7.18 15.49 -11.43
CA THR A 375 -7.77 16.59 -12.21
C THR A 375 -6.85 17.80 -12.19
N VAL A 376 -6.62 18.40 -13.35
CA VAL A 376 -5.71 19.54 -13.53
C VAL A 376 -6.53 20.78 -13.86
N GLY A 377 -6.30 21.87 -13.14
CA GLY A 377 -6.93 23.18 -13.37
C GLY A 377 -6.85 24.10 -12.16
N ASP A 378 -6.27 25.29 -12.32
CA ASP A 378 -6.19 26.32 -11.26
C ASP A 378 -7.60 26.77 -10.79
N GLU A 379 -8.58 26.75 -11.68
CA GLU A 379 -9.98 27.05 -11.40
C GLU A 379 -10.67 26.01 -10.49
N LEU A 380 -10.17 24.77 -10.50
CA LEU A 380 -10.62 23.72 -9.57
C LEU A 380 -10.01 23.94 -8.18
N LEU A 381 -8.74 24.33 -8.11
CA LEU A 381 -8.06 24.63 -6.84
C LEU A 381 -8.61 25.88 -6.14
N SER A 382 -8.96 26.91 -6.91
CA SER A 382 -9.57 28.12 -6.40
C SER A 382 -11.05 27.95 -6.02
N GLY A 383 -11.67 26.82 -6.38
CA GLY A 383 -13.08 26.54 -6.13
C GLY A 383 -14.02 27.36 -7.01
N GLN A 384 -13.52 27.94 -8.11
CA GLN A 384 -14.34 28.68 -9.07
C GLN A 384 -15.36 27.77 -9.77
N TYR A 385 -14.99 26.52 -10.00
CA TYR A 385 -15.89 25.51 -10.55
C TYR A 385 -15.97 24.28 -9.65
N LEU A 386 -17.14 23.64 -9.66
CA LEU A 386 -17.33 22.32 -9.09
C LEU A 386 -16.56 21.30 -9.92
N ASN A 387 -15.79 20.44 -9.26
CA ASN A 387 -15.03 19.38 -9.93
C ASN A 387 -15.93 18.20 -10.31
N THR A 388 -16.71 18.36 -11.39
CA THR A 388 -17.60 17.31 -11.90
C THR A 388 -16.83 16.18 -12.57
N ASN A 389 -15.66 16.45 -13.16
CA ASN A 389 -14.77 15.42 -13.72
C ASN A 389 -14.46 14.34 -12.69
N LEU A 390 -14.00 14.73 -11.50
CA LEU A 390 -13.72 13.80 -10.41
C LEU A 390 -14.96 12.96 -10.08
N GLN A 391 -16.14 13.58 -9.95
CA GLN A 391 -17.38 12.86 -9.64
C GLN A 391 -17.76 11.84 -10.71
N ASP A 392 -17.81 12.25 -11.98
CA ASP A 392 -18.31 11.43 -13.09
C ASP A 392 -17.35 10.27 -13.40
N LEU A 393 -16.04 10.54 -13.39
CA LEU A 393 -15.01 9.52 -13.59
C LEU A 393 -15.04 8.48 -12.46
N SER A 394 -15.18 8.90 -11.19
CA SER A 394 -15.28 7.95 -10.07
C SER A 394 -16.53 7.09 -10.14
N GLN A 395 -17.67 7.66 -10.53
CA GLN A 395 -18.88 6.88 -10.74
C GLN A 395 -18.72 5.85 -11.87
N SER A 396 -18.06 6.22 -12.97
CA SER A 396 -17.77 5.31 -14.10
C SER A 396 -16.88 4.14 -13.70
N LEU A 397 -15.83 4.40 -12.92
CA LEU A 397 -14.90 3.37 -12.43
C LEU A 397 -15.57 2.45 -11.39
N ASN A 398 -16.30 3.01 -10.43
CA ASN A 398 -17.01 2.23 -9.42
C ASN A 398 -18.06 1.29 -10.02
N LYS A 399 -18.78 1.71 -11.08
CA LYS A 399 -19.71 0.84 -11.83
C LYS A 399 -19.04 -0.41 -12.42
N ARG A 400 -17.72 -0.41 -12.55
CA ARG A 400 -16.90 -1.51 -13.09
C ARG A 400 -16.04 -2.18 -12.01
N ASN A 401 -16.36 -1.96 -10.73
CA ASN A 401 -15.62 -2.48 -9.58
C ASN A 401 -14.14 -2.07 -9.52
N ILE A 402 -13.78 -0.99 -10.21
CA ILE A 402 -12.48 -0.35 -10.06
C ILE A 402 -12.62 0.62 -8.90
N GLN A 403 -11.98 0.32 -7.78
CA GLN A 403 -12.06 1.13 -6.58
C GLN A 403 -11.16 2.35 -6.74
N VAL A 404 -11.77 3.53 -6.70
CA VAL A 404 -11.01 4.77 -6.65
C VAL A 404 -10.50 4.97 -5.22
N THR A 405 -9.19 4.92 -5.02
CA THR A 405 -8.53 5.00 -3.72
C THR A 405 -8.20 6.44 -3.36
N ARG A 406 -7.92 7.28 -4.36
CA ARG A 406 -7.43 8.65 -4.19
C ARG A 406 -7.92 9.58 -5.29
N HIS A 407 -8.18 10.83 -4.90
CA HIS A 407 -8.37 11.94 -5.82
C HIS A 407 -7.30 13.00 -5.56
N PHE A 408 -6.77 13.57 -6.63
CA PHE A 408 -5.86 14.70 -6.61
C PHE A 408 -6.40 15.82 -7.47
N VAL A 409 -6.18 17.05 -7.02
CA VAL A 409 -6.39 18.26 -7.81
C VAL A 409 -5.05 18.97 -7.89
N CYS A 410 -4.58 19.24 -9.12
CA CYS A 410 -3.27 19.85 -9.37
C CYS A 410 -3.43 21.19 -10.06
N ALA A 411 -2.50 22.11 -9.75
CA ALA A 411 -2.35 23.33 -10.53
C ALA A 411 -1.83 23.01 -11.93
N ASP A 412 -1.96 23.96 -12.86
CA ASP A 412 -1.36 23.90 -14.20
C ASP A 412 0.17 24.11 -14.14
N GLN A 413 0.85 23.27 -13.37
CA GLN A 413 2.28 23.30 -13.12
C GLN A 413 2.93 21.94 -13.41
N LEU A 414 3.97 21.97 -14.25
CA LEU A 414 4.68 20.78 -14.74
C LEU A 414 5.14 19.88 -13.59
N GLN A 415 5.69 20.51 -12.55
CA GLN A 415 6.23 19.79 -11.39
C GLN A 415 5.12 19.11 -10.58
N GLN A 416 4.03 19.83 -10.28
CA GLN A 416 2.94 19.28 -9.46
C GLN A 416 2.24 18.10 -10.13
N ILE A 417 1.94 18.23 -11.42
CA ILE A 417 1.32 17.14 -12.19
C ILE A 417 2.29 15.96 -12.25
N SER A 418 3.55 16.20 -12.61
CA SER A 418 4.56 15.12 -12.73
C SER A 418 4.80 14.39 -11.41
N GLU A 419 4.90 15.10 -10.28
CA GLU A 419 5.09 14.51 -8.95
C GLU A 419 3.87 13.70 -8.51
N THR A 420 2.66 14.22 -8.78
CA THR A 420 1.42 13.52 -8.46
C THR A 420 1.31 12.22 -9.25
N VAL A 421 1.59 12.25 -10.55
CA VAL A 421 1.65 11.04 -11.40
C VAL A 421 2.67 10.05 -10.84
N VAL A 422 3.89 10.51 -10.55
CA VAL A 422 4.95 9.67 -9.97
C VAL A 422 4.51 9.04 -8.65
N SER A 423 3.81 9.78 -7.79
CA SER A 423 3.32 9.28 -6.52
C SER A 423 2.20 8.24 -6.63
N CYS A 424 1.61 8.07 -7.82
CA CYS A 424 0.60 7.05 -8.11
C CYS A 424 1.18 5.82 -8.83
N LEU A 425 2.31 5.99 -9.54
CA LEU A 425 2.97 4.90 -10.27
C LEU A 425 3.34 3.75 -9.34
N GLY A 426 3.03 2.52 -9.75
CA GLY A 426 3.27 1.29 -9.01
C GLY A 426 2.38 1.10 -7.76
N GLN A 427 1.58 2.09 -7.38
CA GLN A 427 0.58 1.98 -6.30
C GLN A 427 -0.82 1.71 -6.82
N GLU A 428 -1.16 2.29 -7.99
CA GLU A 428 -2.48 2.18 -8.61
C GLU A 428 -2.38 1.38 -9.91
N ASP A 429 -3.37 0.53 -10.19
CA ASP A 429 -3.45 -0.20 -11.47
C ASP A 429 -3.82 0.75 -12.62
N LEU A 430 -4.63 1.77 -12.31
CA LEU A 430 -5.16 2.74 -13.26
C LEU A 430 -5.02 4.17 -12.73
N ILE A 431 -4.38 5.05 -13.50
CA ILE A 431 -4.21 6.46 -13.15
C ILE A 431 -4.94 7.27 -14.21
N ILE A 432 -6.07 7.88 -13.83
CA ILE A 432 -6.83 8.75 -14.72
C ILE A 432 -6.38 10.18 -14.51
N ILE A 433 -6.03 10.88 -15.60
CA ILE A 433 -5.63 12.28 -15.56
C ILE A 433 -6.59 13.05 -16.46
N SER A 434 -7.18 14.14 -15.98
CA SER A 434 -8.16 14.93 -16.75
C SER A 434 -7.83 16.42 -16.69
N GLY A 435 -7.65 17.04 -17.86
CA GLY A 435 -7.31 18.48 -17.98
C GLY A 435 -5.94 18.76 -18.60
N GLY A 436 -5.71 20.00 -19.03
CA GLY A 436 -4.42 20.47 -19.55
C GLY A 436 -3.94 19.83 -20.87
N LEU A 437 -4.87 19.49 -21.79
CA LEU A 437 -4.60 18.79 -23.06
C LEU A 437 -4.84 19.62 -24.33
N GLY A 438 -5.31 20.86 -24.17
CA GLY A 438 -5.57 21.77 -25.26
C GLY A 438 -4.29 22.35 -25.90
N PRO A 439 -4.45 23.40 -26.72
CA PRO A 439 -3.34 24.01 -27.47
C PRO A 439 -2.58 25.11 -26.71
N THR A 440 -3.07 25.58 -25.56
CA THR A 440 -2.54 26.79 -24.91
C THR A 440 -1.24 26.50 -24.15
N SER A 441 -0.54 27.56 -23.72
CA SER A 441 0.77 27.43 -23.07
C SER A 441 0.72 26.83 -21.66
N ASP A 442 -0.44 26.92 -21.02
CA ASP A 442 -0.81 26.32 -19.73
C ASP A 442 -1.28 24.86 -19.86
N ASP A 443 -1.64 24.38 -21.06
CA ASP A 443 -1.93 22.97 -21.34
C ASP A 443 -0.64 22.11 -21.36
N ILE A 444 -0.15 21.76 -20.17
CA ILE A 444 1.16 21.11 -19.98
C ILE A 444 1.06 19.66 -19.46
N THR A 445 -0.14 19.07 -19.39
CA THR A 445 -0.32 17.71 -18.87
C THR A 445 0.47 16.67 -19.67
N ARG A 446 0.60 16.86 -20.99
CA ARG A 446 1.42 15.98 -21.86
C ARG A 446 2.88 16.02 -21.49
N ASP A 447 3.43 17.23 -21.33
CA ASP A 447 4.81 17.46 -20.90
C ASP A 447 5.06 16.88 -19.50
N ALA A 448 4.11 17.04 -18.58
CA ALA A 448 4.20 16.52 -17.23
C ALA A 448 4.19 14.98 -17.18
N VAL A 449 3.32 14.34 -17.96
CA VAL A 449 3.26 12.88 -18.06
C VAL A 449 4.53 12.35 -18.71
N ALA A 450 5.01 12.97 -19.79
CA ALA A 450 6.26 12.61 -20.45
C ALA A 450 7.46 12.68 -19.48
N LYS A 451 7.54 13.74 -18.66
CA LYS A 451 8.53 13.88 -17.58
C LYS A 451 8.39 12.80 -16.52
N ALA A 452 7.18 12.49 -16.09
CA ALA A 452 6.91 11.47 -15.08
C ALA A 452 7.39 10.08 -15.54
N VAL A 453 7.13 9.72 -16.79
CA VAL A 453 7.48 8.41 -17.37
C VAL A 453 8.85 8.38 -18.08
N GLN A 454 9.58 9.50 -18.07
CA GLN A 454 10.90 9.68 -18.69
C GLN A 454 10.94 9.32 -20.18
N GLN A 455 9.91 9.71 -20.92
CA GLN A 455 9.84 9.52 -22.37
C GLN A 455 9.87 10.86 -23.11
N PRO A 456 10.46 10.92 -24.31
CA PRO A 456 10.33 12.10 -25.16
C PRO A 456 8.89 12.21 -25.70
N LEU A 457 8.47 13.43 -26.02
CA LEU A 457 7.24 13.68 -26.76
C LEU A 457 7.52 13.59 -28.26
N LEU A 458 6.78 12.75 -28.96
CA LEU A 458 6.83 12.57 -30.41
C LEU A 458 5.60 13.20 -31.06
N HIS A 459 5.78 13.80 -32.24
CA HIS A 459 4.70 14.39 -33.01
C HIS A 459 4.07 13.37 -33.95
N HIS A 460 2.75 13.24 -33.90
CA HIS A 460 1.96 12.31 -34.73
C HIS A 460 1.25 13.09 -35.85
N GLU A 461 1.77 12.97 -37.07
CA GLU A 461 1.27 13.75 -38.22
C GLU A 461 -0.16 13.36 -38.61
N ASP A 462 -0.52 12.08 -38.51
CA ASP A 462 -1.88 11.57 -38.73
C ASP A 462 -2.90 12.18 -37.76
N VAL A 463 -2.56 12.24 -36.47
CA VAL A 463 -3.39 12.90 -35.45
C VAL A 463 -3.49 14.40 -35.73
N TRP A 464 -2.39 15.04 -36.13
CA TRP A 464 -2.40 16.45 -36.50
C TRP A 464 -3.35 16.76 -37.68
N GLN A 465 -3.39 15.89 -38.70
CA GLN A 465 -4.35 16.04 -39.81
C GLN A 465 -5.80 15.93 -39.32
N THR A 466 -6.09 15.01 -38.40
CA THR A 466 -7.42 14.86 -37.79
C THR A 466 -7.84 16.13 -37.03
N ILE A 467 -6.94 16.69 -36.23
CA ILE A 467 -7.18 17.93 -35.46
C ILE A 467 -7.46 19.11 -36.39
N LYS A 468 -6.69 19.26 -37.48
CA LYS A 468 -6.95 20.29 -38.50
C LYS A 468 -8.34 20.15 -39.11
N GLY A 469 -8.75 18.93 -39.46
CA GLY A 469 -10.09 18.65 -39.98
C GLY A 469 -11.21 18.95 -38.97
N GLN A 470 -10.96 18.77 -37.68
CA GLN A 470 -11.91 19.13 -36.61
C GLN A 470 -12.02 20.66 -36.45
N LEU A 471 -10.89 21.37 -36.40
CA LEU A 471 -10.85 22.84 -36.33
C LEU A 471 -11.58 23.48 -37.51
N GLN A 472 -11.34 22.97 -38.72
CA GLN A 472 -12.04 23.42 -39.93
C GLN A 472 -13.56 23.21 -39.85
N ARG A 473 -14.01 22.04 -39.37
CA ARG A 473 -15.44 21.76 -39.16
C ARG A 473 -16.08 22.68 -38.13
N LEU A 474 -15.32 23.12 -37.13
CA LEU A 474 -15.74 24.10 -36.12
C LEU A 474 -15.66 25.55 -36.61
N GLY A 475 -15.13 25.80 -37.83
CA GLY A 475 -14.90 27.15 -38.35
C GLY A 475 -13.75 27.90 -37.66
N ILE A 476 -12.86 27.19 -36.98
CA ILE A 476 -11.72 27.75 -36.26
C ILE A 476 -10.48 27.74 -37.17
N LEU A 477 -9.79 28.87 -37.26
CA LEU A 477 -8.52 28.98 -37.98
C LEU A 477 -7.43 28.17 -37.28
N VAL A 478 -6.70 27.36 -38.06
CA VAL A 478 -5.61 26.54 -37.54
C VAL A 478 -4.41 27.42 -37.20
N ASP A 479 -3.99 27.43 -35.94
CA ASP A 479 -2.77 28.06 -35.47
C ASP A 479 -1.65 27.01 -35.26
N LYS A 480 -0.39 27.46 -35.25
CA LYS A 480 0.76 26.57 -34.99
C LYS A 480 0.72 25.94 -33.60
N SER A 481 0.16 26.64 -32.60
CA SER A 481 0.01 26.11 -31.24
C SER A 481 -0.84 24.85 -31.19
N ASN A 482 -1.83 24.70 -32.09
CA ASN A 482 -2.68 23.50 -32.15
C ASN A 482 -1.89 22.21 -32.46
N ALA A 483 -0.73 22.29 -33.11
CA ALA A 483 0.09 21.11 -33.39
C ALA A 483 0.63 20.45 -32.09
N ARG A 484 0.69 21.18 -30.98
CA ARG A 484 1.05 20.62 -29.66
C ARG A 484 0.09 19.53 -29.20
N GLN A 485 -1.17 19.60 -29.63
CA GLN A 485 -2.20 18.61 -29.30
C GLN A 485 -1.93 17.23 -29.96
N ALA A 486 -0.98 17.16 -30.91
CA ALA A 486 -0.53 15.93 -31.56
C ALA A 486 0.81 15.40 -31.01
N LEU A 487 1.28 15.92 -29.86
CA LEU A 487 2.46 15.43 -29.17
C LEU A 487 2.10 14.37 -28.13
N PHE A 488 2.79 13.22 -28.13
CA PHE A 488 2.53 12.14 -27.17
C PHE A 488 3.83 11.47 -26.70
N PRO A 489 3.89 10.90 -25.49
CA PRO A 489 5.01 10.06 -25.09
C PRO A 489 5.25 8.92 -26.09
N GLU A 490 6.50 8.54 -26.30
CA GLU A 490 6.91 7.54 -27.31
C GLU A 490 6.08 6.24 -27.30
N THR A 491 5.68 5.75 -26.13
CA THR A 491 4.93 4.48 -25.99
C THR A 491 3.41 4.66 -25.90
N ALA A 492 2.91 5.88 -26.07
CA ALA A 492 1.51 6.19 -25.90
C ALA A 492 0.64 5.70 -27.07
N THR A 493 -0.53 5.18 -26.74
CA THR A 493 -1.61 4.94 -27.70
C THR A 493 -2.61 6.09 -27.61
N VAL A 494 -2.92 6.69 -28.76
CA VAL A 494 -3.81 7.85 -28.85
C VAL A 494 -5.27 7.44 -28.68
N LEU A 495 -6.03 8.23 -27.93
CA LEU A 495 -7.48 8.13 -27.83
C LEU A 495 -8.12 9.24 -28.64
N ASP A 496 -8.72 8.87 -29.77
CA ASP A 496 -9.40 9.82 -30.65
C ASP A 496 -10.54 10.52 -29.90
N ASN A 497 -10.60 11.84 -30.04
CA ASN A 497 -11.68 12.66 -29.51
C ASN A 497 -12.56 13.14 -30.66
N PRO A 498 -13.65 12.43 -31.04
CA PRO A 498 -14.48 12.84 -32.17
C PRO A 498 -15.29 14.13 -31.88
N THR A 499 -15.46 14.48 -30.60
CA THR A 499 -16.30 15.58 -30.11
C THR A 499 -15.53 16.85 -29.75
N GLY A 500 -14.21 16.84 -29.88
CA GLY A 500 -13.33 17.96 -29.53
C GLY A 500 -11.99 17.85 -30.24
N THR A 501 -11.13 18.86 -30.09
CA THR A 501 -9.83 18.91 -30.79
C THR A 501 -8.67 18.37 -29.95
N ALA A 502 -8.90 18.07 -28.67
CA ALA A 502 -7.89 17.55 -27.74
C ALA A 502 -8.03 16.03 -27.61
N PRO A 503 -7.23 15.23 -28.35
CA PRO A 503 -7.21 13.77 -28.19
C PRO A 503 -6.63 13.38 -26.82
N GLY A 504 -7.17 12.32 -26.22
CA GLY A 504 -6.58 11.69 -25.05
C GLY A 504 -5.46 10.74 -25.45
N PHE A 505 -4.85 10.05 -24.49
CA PHE A 505 -3.93 8.96 -24.74
C PHE A 505 -3.80 8.05 -23.51
N TYR A 506 -3.28 6.85 -23.69
CA TYR A 506 -2.94 5.97 -22.58
C TYR A 506 -1.59 5.25 -22.82
N LEU A 507 -0.95 4.85 -21.74
CA LEU A 507 0.31 4.09 -21.76
C LEU A 507 0.50 3.30 -20.46
N SER A 508 1.35 2.28 -20.47
CA SER A 508 1.70 1.51 -19.28
C SER A 508 3.11 1.85 -18.81
N CYS A 509 3.28 2.09 -17.50
CA CYS A 509 4.55 2.43 -16.87
C CYS A 509 4.56 1.88 -15.43
N ASP A 510 5.63 1.18 -15.05
CA ASP A 510 5.84 0.62 -13.71
C ASP A 510 4.66 -0.20 -13.14
N GLY A 511 3.98 -0.96 -14.00
CA GLY A 511 2.81 -1.78 -13.64
C GLY A 511 1.47 -1.02 -13.62
N SER A 512 1.51 0.31 -13.63
CA SER A 512 0.33 1.18 -13.73
C SER A 512 -0.05 1.44 -15.19
N THR A 513 -1.34 1.71 -15.45
CA THR A 513 -1.81 2.23 -16.73
C THR A 513 -2.29 3.67 -16.56
N LEU A 514 -1.68 4.61 -17.27
CA LEU A 514 -2.08 6.01 -17.26
C LEU A 514 -3.07 6.23 -18.40
N VAL A 515 -4.19 6.87 -18.13
CA VAL A 515 -5.17 7.30 -19.12
C VAL A 515 -5.38 8.79 -18.97
N VAL A 516 -5.03 9.54 -20.00
CA VAL A 516 -5.01 11.01 -19.98
C VAL A 516 -6.12 11.52 -20.89
N LEU A 517 -7.00 12.32 -20.30
CA LEU A 517 -8.29 12.73 -20.84
C LEU A 517 -8.38 14.26 -20.95
N PRO A 518 -9.18 14.79 -21.90
CA PRO A 518 -9.38 16.22 -22.06
C PRO A 518 -10.13 16.83 -20.86
N GLY A 519 -10.03 18.15 -20.68
CA GLY A 519 -10.67 18.87 -19.56
C GLY A 519 -12.20 18.88 -19.57
N PRO A 520 -12.90 19.09 -20.70
CA PRO A 520 -14.36 19.13 -20.73
C PRO A 520 -15.02 17.81 -20.27
N PRO A 521 -15.91 17.81 -19.26
CA PRO A 521 -16.39 16.57 -18.62
C PRO A 521 -17.09 15.56 -19.52
N SER A 522 -17.94 16.04 -20.42
CA SER A 522 -18.64 15.14 -21.36
C SER A 522 -17.68 14.44 -22.32
N GLN A 523 -16.57 15.09 -22.70
CA GLN A 523 -15.56 14.50 -23.56
C GLN A 523 -14.68 13.54 -22.77
N ALA A 524 -14.23 13.93 -21.58
CA ALA A 524 -13.43 13.09 -20.69
C ALA A 524 -14.12 11.75 -20.40
N LEU A 525 -15.38 11.81 -19.97
CA LEU A 525 -16.18 10.62 -19.67
C LEU A 525 -16.36 9.74 -20.91
N ALA A 526 -16.67 10.31 -22.07
CA ALA A 526 -16.83 9.54 -23.30
C ALA A 526 -15.56 8.78 -23.70
N LEU A 527 -14.39 9.42 -23.57
CA LEU A 527 -13.10 8.79 -23.86
C LEU A 527 -12.75 7.70 -22.84
N LEU A 528 -13.02 7.92 -21.55
CA LEU A 528 -12.83 6.89 -20.52
C LEU A 528 -13.71 5.67 -20.78
N GLU A 529 -15.00 5.87 -21.06
CA GLU A 529 -15.95 4.79 -21.34
C GLU A 529 -15.50 3.94 -22.53
N ASN A 530 -15.02 4.58 -23.61
CA ASN A 530 -14.47 3.89 -24.77
C ASN A 530 -13.21 3.08 -24.41
N TYR A 531 -12.27 3.69 -23.67
CA TYR A 531 -11.07 3.00 -23.19
C TYR A 531 -11.42 1.77 -22.33
N LEU A 532 -12.34 1.90 -21.38
CA LEU A 532 -12.75 0.82 -20.49
C LEU A 532 -13.46 -0.31 -21.25
N GLU A 533 -14.27 0.01 -22.26
CA GLU A 533 -14.93 -1.01 -23.09
C GLU A 533 -13.92 -1.77 -23.96
N GLN A 534 -12.95 -1.08 -24.57
CA GLN A 534 -11.87 -1.71 -25.33
C GLN A 534 -11.00 -2.62 -24.45
N ASN A 535 -10.82 -2.24 -23.18
CA ASN A 535 -10.00 -2.96 -22.20
C ASN A 535 -10.84 -3.79 -21.22
N LYS A 536 -12.07 -4.15 -21.60
CA LYS A 536 -13.01 -4.84 -20.70
C LYS A 536 -12.45 -6.13 -20.11
N LYS A 537 -11.66 -6.91 -20.86
CA LYS A 537 -11.04 -8.15 -20.35
C LYS A 537 -9.99 -7.90 -19.25
N LYS A 538 -9.35 -6.73 -19.26
CA LYS A 538 -8.32 -6.34 -18.29
C LYS A 538 -8.95 -5.85 -16.98
N TYR A 539 -10.11 -5.19 -17.08
CA TYR A 539 -10.82 -4.61 -15.94
C TYR A 539 -12.14 -5.34 -15.63
N SER A 540 -12.38 -6.50 -16.25
CA SER A 540 -13.50 -7.36 -15.90
C SER A 540 -13.11 -8.12 -14.64
N SER A 541 -13.45 -7.56 -13.48
CA SER A 541 -13.51 -8.34 -12.25
C SER A 541 -14.90 -8.24 -11.61
N VAL A 542 -15.45 -9.44 -11.43
CA VAL A 542 -16.35 -9.91 -10.36
C VAL A 542 -17.34 -8.84 -9.87
N SER A 543 -18.61 -8.97 -10.27
CA SER A 543 -19.69 -8.18 -9.66
C SER A 543 -19.60 -8.30 -8.13
N ARG A 544 -19.81 -7.21 -7.39
CA ARG A 544 -19.83 -7.30 -5.93
C ARG A 544 -21.28 -7.34 -5.49
N ALA A 545 -21.60 -8.25 -4.57
CA ALA A 545 -22.87 -8.16 -3.88
C ALA A 545 -22.87 -6.85 -3.07
N GLY A 546 -23.83 -5.97 -3.36
CA GLY A 546 -23.99 -4.68 -2.71
C GLY A 546 -25.38 -4.58 -2.11
N TYR A 547 -25.45 -4.19 -0.84
CA TYR A 547 -26.72 -3.96 -0.13
C TYR A 547 -26.71 -2.55 0.42
N ALA A 548 -27.86 -1.89 0.39
CA ALA A 548 -28.02 -0.57 0.96
C ALA A 548 -29.35 -0.48 1.68
N TRP A 549 -29.38 0.18 2.83
CA TRP A 549 -30.61 0.49 3.54
C TRP A 549 -30.62 1.96 3.94
N THR A 550 -31.80 2.58 3.85
CA THR A 550 -32.04 3.94 4.35
C THR A 550 -32.87 3.84 5.61
N LEU A 551 -32.36 4.37 6.72
CA LEU A 551 -33.05 4.39 8.00
C LEU A 551 -33.27 5.83 8.49
N ILE A 552 -34.35 6.07 9.22
CA ILE A 552 -34.70 7.39 9.79
C ILE A 552 -35.07 7.26 11.26
N GLY A 553 -34.67 8.23 12.09
CA GLY A 553 -35.04 8.28 13.51
C GLY A 553 -34.26 7.32 14.43
N ILE A 554 -33.12 6.81 13.97
CA ILE A 554 -32.19 5.97 14.73
C ILE A 554 -30.77 6.51 14.56
N ASP A 555 -29.92 6.35 15.58
CA ASP A 555 -28.53 6.79 15.53
C ASP A 555 -27.60 5.78 14.84
N GLU A 556 -26.52 6.29 14.26
CA GLU A 556 -25.55 5.50 13.50
C GLU A 556 -24.87 4.43 14.35
N SER A 557 -24.53 4.74 15.62
CA SER A 557 -23.83 3.83 16.53
C SER A 557 -24.64 2.59 16.87
N THR A 558 -25.95 2.73 17.10
CA THR A 558 -26.85 1.60 17.38
C THR A 558 -26.89 0.63 16.20
N ILE A 559 -26.95 1.16 14.98
CA ILE A 559 -26.95 0.33 13.77
C ILE A 559 -25.60 -0.34 13.57
N ALA A 560 -24.51 0.43 13.66
CA ALA A 560 -23.15 -0.08 13.47
C ALA A 560 -22.83 -1.21 14.45
N GLN A 561 -23.15 -1.05 15.74
CA GLN A 561 -22.97 -2.08 16.74
C GLN A 561 -23.70 -3.38 16.39
N TRP A 562 -24.95 -3.29 15.94
CA TRP A 562 -25.72 -4.48 15.54
C TRP A 562 -25.08 -5.18 14.34
N VAL A 563 -24.78 -4.41 13.28
CA VAL A 563 -24.19 -4.94 12.04
C VAL A 563 -22.82 -5.55 12.33
N ASP A 564 -22.00 -4.91 13.17
CA ASP A 564 -20.66 -5.39 13.48
C ASP A 564 -20.67 -6.71 14.25
N CYS A 565 -21.60 -6.90 15.18
CA CYS A 565 -21.76 -8.14 15.92
C CYS A 565 -22.27 -9.29 15.05
N HIS A 566 -23.19 -9.04 14.12
CA HIS A 566 -23.82 -10.08 13.31
C HIS A 566 -23.03 -10.41 12.03
N LEU A 567 -22.17 -9.50 11.55
CA LEU A 567 -21.31 -9.72 10.37
C LEU A 567 -19.84 -9.94 10.70
N GLU A 568 -19.45 -10.17 11.96
CA GLU A 568 -18.04 -10.22 12.40
C GLU A 568 -17.13 -11.06 11.48
N ASN A 569 -17.65 -12.19 10.97
CA ASN A 569 -16.92 -13.12 10.10
C ASN A 569 -17.26 -13.02 8.60
N GLU A 570 -18.17 -12.13 8.22
CA GLU A 570 -18.62 -11.98 6.84
C GLU A 570 -17.69 -11.06 6.02
N PRO A 571 -17.37 -11.41 4.77
CA PRO A 571 -16.41 -10.68 3.94
C PRO A 571 -17.05 -9.45 3.25
N PHE A 572 -17.73 -8.62 4.03
CA PHE A 572 -18.39 -7.39 3.57
C PHE A 572 -17.77 -6.16 4.22
N GLU A 573 -17.42 -5.17 3.41
CA GLU A 573 -17.09 -3.84 3.90
C GLU A 573 -18.37 -3.13 4.34
N ARG A 574 -18.28 -2.44 5.48
CA ARG A 574 -19.42 -1.83 6.17
C ARG A 574 -19.24 -0.33 6.14
N HIS A 575 -20.23 0.37 5.56
CA HIS A 575 -20.22 1.81 5.49
C HIS A 575 -21.49 2.34 6.13
N PHE A 576 -21.30 3.28 7.05
CA PHE A 576 -22.36 3.99 7.72
C PHE A 576 -22.21 5.47 7.37
N LEU A 577 -23.29 6.09 6.90
CA LEU A 577 -23.30 7.49 6.52
C LEU A 577 -24.50 8.18 7.13
N TRP A 578 -24.27 9.00 8.15
CA TRP A 578 -25.24 9.97 8.61
C TRP A 578 -25.45 11.09 7.56
N LYS A 579 -26.66 11.12 7.01
CA LYS A 579 -27.13 12.16 6.09
C LYS A 579 -28.50 12.61 6.55
N SER A 580 -28.54 13.58 7.46
CA SER A 580 -29.77 14.07 8.09
C SER A 580 -30.96 14.19 7.12
N PRO A 581 -32.14 13.64 7.46
CA PRO A 581 -32.46 12.94 8.72
C PRO A 581 -32.10 11.44 8.76
N TYR A 582 -31.37 10.93 7.76
CA TYR A 582 -31.13 9.51 7.55
C TYR A 582 -29.81 9.00 8.11
N VAL A 583 -29.77 7.70 8.39
CA VAL A 583 -28.55 6.89 8.40
C VAL A 583 -28.63 5.95 7.21
N LEU A 584 -27.63 6.01 6.34
CA LEU A 584 -27.47 5.08 5.23
C LEU A 584 -26.50 3.98 5.66
N VAL A 585 -26.93 2.73 5.50
CA VAL A 585 -26.08 1.55 5.70
C VAL A 585 -25.77 0.98 4.33
N GLN A 586 -24.50 0.75 4.02
CA GLN A 586 -24.08 0.07 2.80
C GLN A 586 -23.14 -1.07 3.14
N LEU A 587 -23.42 -2.24 2.60
CA LEU A 587 -22.55 -3.41 2.66
C LEU A 587 -22.02 -3.70 1.26
N VAL A 588 -20.69 -3.81 1.13
CA VAL A 588 -20.03 -4.10 -0.14
C VAL A 588 -19.22 -5.38 0.00
N GLY A 589 -19.66 -6.44 -0.67
CA GLY A 589 -19.03 -7.75 -0.62
C GLY A 589 -17.67 -7.76 -1.32
N GLN A 590 -16.75 -8.59 -0.83
CA GLN A 590 -15.46 -8.83 -1.47
C GLN A 590 -15.57 -9.74 -2.72
N SER A 591 -16.76 -10.26 -3.05
CA SER A 591 -17.01 -11.15 -4.21
C SER A 591 -18.46 -11.06 -4.70
N GLU A 592 -18.82 -11.85 -5.73
CA GLU A 592 -20.21 -12.05 -6.20
C GLU A 592 -21.09 -12.83 -5.22
N ALA A 593 -20.49 -13.48 -4.21
CA ALA A 593 -21.25 -14.24 -3.23
C ALA A 593 -22.25 -13.30 -2.52
N PRO A 594 -23.56 -13.59 -2.59
CA PRO A 594 -24.55 -12.78 -1.92
C PRO A 594 -24.39 -12.92 -0.41
N LEU A 595 -24.81 -11.88 0.31
CA LEU A 595 -24.98 -11.95 1.75
C LEU A 595 -26.04 -13.01 2.05
N GLU A 596 -25.83 -13.81 3.09
CA GLU A 596 -26.80 -14.83 3.47
C GLU A 596 -28.17 -14.19 3.69
N GLN A 597 -29.19 -14.74 3.03
CA GLN A 597 -30.52 -14.14 3.01
C GLN A 597 -31.11 -13.96 4.41
N HIS A 598 -30.80 -14.88 5.32
CA HIS A 598 -31.20 -14.81 6.72
C HIS A 598 -30.74 -13.50 7.39
N PHE A 599 -29.53 -13.04 7.13
CA PHE A 599 -29.02 -11.79 7.69
C PHE A 599 -29.79 -10.58 7.16
N VAL A 600 -30.06 -10.54 5.85
CA VAL A 600 -30.85 -9.44 5.23
C VAL A 600 -32.22 -9.37 5.89
N GLU A 601 -32.87 -10.51 6.07
CA GLU A 601 -34.17 -10.60 6.74
C GLU A 601 -34.08 -10.20 8.21
N GLU A 602 -33.06 -10.63 8.95
CA GLU A 602 -32.84 -10.23 10.35
C GLU A 602 -32.62 -8.72 10.49
N PHE A 603 -31.80 -8.13 9.63
CA PHE A 603 -31.55 -6.68 9.63
C PHE A 603 -32.85 -5.92 9.37
N GLU A 604 -33.58 -6.27 8.32
CA GLU A 604 -34.82 -5.59 7.94
C GLU A 604 -35.92 -5.77 8.99
N ASN A 605 -35.99 -6.94 9.65
CA ASN A 605 -36.92 -7.18 10.74
C ASN A 605 -36.54 -6.40 12.01
N HIS A 606 -35.26 -6.41 12.39
CA HIS A 606 -34.78 -5.72 13.58
C HIS A 606 -34.97 -4.21 13.45
N PHE A 607 -34.64 -3.65 12.28
CA PHE A 607 -34.73 -2.22 12.01
C PHE A 607 -36.03 -1.78 11.33
N HIS A 608 -37.02 -2.68 11.20
CA HIS A 608 -38.32 -2.37 10.58
C HIS A 608 -38.97 -1.06 11.08
N PRO A 609 -38.91 -0.70 12.39
CA PRO A 609 -39.48 0.55 12.88
C PRO A 609 -38.81 1.83 12.35
N TYR A 610 -37.64 1.72 11.72
CA TYR A 610 -36.82 2.83 11.23
C TYR A 610 -36.53 2.74 9.73
N LEU A 611 -36.82 1.59 9.09
CA LEU A 611 -36.44 1.27 7.72
C LEU A 611 -37.32 1.98 6.69
N VAL A 612 -36.74 2.93 5.96
CA VAL A 612 -37.39 3.66 4.86
C VAL A 612 -37.41 2.82 3.57
N GLY A 613 -36.32 2.12 3.27
CA GLY A 613 -36.19 1.28 2.07
C GLY A 613 -34.87 0.51 2.02
N ALA A 614 -34.84 -0.55 1.20
CA ALA A 614 -33.68 -1.42 0.98
C ALA A 614 -32.80 -0.90 -0.19
N GLU A 615 -32.68 0.41 -0.28
CA GLU A 615 -31.83 1.13 -1.22
C GLU A 615 -31.55 2.55 -0.69
N VAL A 616 -30.67 3.30 -1.37
CA VAL A 616 -30.44 4.72 -1.06
C VAL A 616 -31.62 5.55 -1.59
N THR A 617 -32.48 6.01 -0.69
CA THR A 617 -33.73 6.69 -1.04
C THR A 617 -34.06 7.83 -0.05
N THR A 618 -35.21 8.47 -0.21
CA THR A 618 -35.79 9.36 0.81
C THR A 618 -37.23 8.97 1.06
N THR A 619 -37.77 9.43 2.18
CA THR A 619 -39.12 9.07 2.60
C THR A 619 -40.17 9.64 1.65
N CYS A 620 -39.97 10.88 1.18
CA CYS A 620 -40.82 11.49 0.18
C CYS A 620 -40.82 10.71 -1.13
N LYS A 621 -39.66 10.20 -1.58
CA LYS A 621 -39.55 9.39 -2.81
C LYS A 621 -40.28 8.06 -2.66
N GLN A 622 -40.07 7.36 -1.53
CA GLN A 622 -40.78 6.12 -1.24
C GLN A 622 -42.28 6.36 -1.16
N LEU A 623 -42.72 7.38 -0.43
CA LEU A 623 -44.15 7.72 -0.31
C LEU A 623 -44.80 8.07 -1.65
N ALA A 624 -44.11 8.77 -2.55
CA ALA A 624 -44.61 9.09 -3.90
C ALA A 624 -44.90 7.85 -4.77
N MET A 625 -44.39 6.67 -4.39
CA MET A 625 -44.70 5.39 -5.05
C MET A 625 -46.02 4.78 -4.56
N HIS A 626 -46.48 5.14 -3.35
CA HIS A 626 -47.64 4.55 -2.69
C HIS A 626 -48.82 5.51 -2.50
N ALA A 627 -48.59 6.82 -2.36
CA ALA A 627 -49.66 7.79 -2.17
C ALA A 627 -49.30 9.20 -2.68
N GLU A 628 -50.32 9.96 -3.06
CA GLU A 628 -50.25 11.39 -3.33
C GLU A 628 -50.70 12.15 -2.07
N VAL A 629 -49.88 13.05 -1.55
CA VAL A 629 -50.13 13.71 -0.25
C VAL A 629 -50.27 15.21 -0.40
N HIS A 630 -51.38 15.73 0.14
CA HIS A 630 -51.63 17.16 0.32
C HIS A 630 -51.55 17.52 1.79
N TRP A 631 -50.66 18.44 2.11
CA TRP A 631 -50.41 18.89 3.47
C TRP A 631 -51.33 20.06 3.85
N SER A 632 -51.87 20.01 5.07
CA SER A 632 -52.56 21.13 5.70
C SER A 632 -52.00 21.36 7.11
N SER A 633 -52.14 22.58 7.64
CA SER A 633 -51.74 22.88 9.01
C SER A 633 -52.49 24.11 9.52
N ASN A 634 -52.78 24.14 10.83
CA ASN A 634 -53.32 25.32 11.50
C ASN A 634 -52.26 26.43 11.70
N ASP A 635 -50.98 26.12 11.45
CA ASP A 635 -49.88 27.10 11.44
C ASP A 635 -49.40 27.35 9.98
N PRO A 636 -49.73 28.51 9.38
CA PRO A 636 -49.30 28.83 8.02
C PRO A 636 -47.79 28.95 7.83
N ARG A 637 -47.01 29.19 8.90
CA ARG A 637 -45.54 29.25 8.83
C ARG A 637 -44.97 27.84 8.68
N LEU A 638 -45.54 26.87 9.41
CA LEU A 638 -45.16 25.47 9.34
C LEU A 638 -45.44 24.90 7.95
N LEU A 639 -46.57 25.26 7.34
CA LEU A 639 -46.95 24.77 6.00
C LEU A 639 -45.92 25.10 4.91
N LYS A 640 -45.12 26.17 5.05
CA LYS A 640 -44.08 26.55 4.08
C LYS A 640 -42.97 25.50 3.93
N TYR A 641 -42.82 24.63 4.92
CA TYR A 641 -41.81 23.57 4.96
C TYR A 641 -42.23 22.31 4.23
N PHE A 642 -43.48 22.22 3.76
CA PHE A 642 -44.03 21.02 3.16
C PHE A 642 -44.38 21.25 1.69
N GLN A 643 -43.64 20.60 0.80
CA GLN A 643 -44.02 20.51 -0.60
C GLN A 643 -45.03 19.37 -0.82
N PRO A 644 -46.01 19.51 -1.73
CA PRO A 644 -46.88 18.40 -2.13
C PRO A 644 -46.07 17.20 -2.61
N ILE A 645 -46.52 15.99 -2.29
CA ILE A 645 -45.91 14.76 -2.81
C ILE A 645 -46.71 14.31 -4.02
N GLU A 646 -46.12 14.49 -5.21
CA GLU A 646 -46.76 14.20 -6.49
C GLU A 646 -46.62 12.73 -6.90
N LYS A 647 -47.54 12.29 -7.77
CA LYS A 647 -47.74 10.91 -8.19
C LYS A 647 -46.59 10.41 -9.09
N SER A 648 -45.92 9.32 -8.71
CA SER A 648 -44.93 8.67 -9.59
C SER A 648 -45.54 7.62 -10.56
N THR A 649 -46.70 7.04 -10.21
CA THR A 649 -47.34 5.94 -10.94
C THR A 649 -48.86 6.15 -11.09
N LYS A 650 -49.49 5.52 -12.09
CA LYS A 650 -50.96 5.60 -12.27
C LYS A 650 -51.68 4.75 -11.21
N ASN A 651 -52.79 5.26 -10.66
CA ASN A 651 -53.69 4.60 -9.68
C ASN A 651 -53.28 4.52 -8.18
N ILE A 652 -52.49 5.44 -7.63
CA ILE A 652 -52.26 5.53 -6.15
C ILE A 652 -53.31 6.42 -5.43
N PRO A 653 -53.63 6.17 -4.13
CA PRO A 653 -54.55 6.97 -3.32
C PRO A 653 -54.11 8.42 -3.11
N LYS A 654 -55.08 9.33 -2.93
CA LYS A 654 -54.87 10.73 -2.53
C LYS A 654 -55.19 10.89 -1.04
N LEU A 655 -54.26 11.46 -0.29
CA LEU A 655 -54.37 11.65 1.16
C LEU A 655 -54.29 13.13 1.50
N GLU A 656 -55.22 13.61 2.33
CA GLU A 656 -55.09 14.90 3.01
C GLU A 656 -54.56 14.65 4.42
N VAL A 657 -53.48 15.34 4.76
CA VAL A 657 -52.74 15.13 6.02
C VAL A 657 -52.56 16.46 6.73
N GLU A 658 -53.16 16.58 7.91
CA GLU A 658 -52.95 17.75 8.78
C GLU A 658 -51.70 17.53 9.63
N VAL A 659 -50.79 18.50 9.66
CA VAL A 659 -49.51 18.43 10.40
C VAL A 659 -49.48 19.50 11.48
N SER A 660 -49.03 19.11 12.68
CA SER A 660 -48.73 20.02 13.79
C SER A 660 -47.38 19.70 14.43
N LEU A 661 -46.75 20.71 15.04
CA LEU A 661 -45.40 20.63 15.58
C LEU A 661 -45.34 21.22 16.99
N GLU A 662 -44.64 20.54 17.90
CA GLU A 662 -44.41 20.94 19.28
C GLU A 662 -42.92 20.82 19.64
N PRO A 663 -42.22 21.91 20.04
CA PRO A 663 -42.66 23.32 20.04
C PRO A 663 -43.05 23.86 18.66
N SER A 664 -43.75 25.00 18.61
CA SER A 664 -44.15 25.63 17.33
C SER A 664 -42.93 25.98 16.46
N ILE A 665 -43.12 26.06 15.14
CA ILE A 665 -42.02 26.39 14.22
C ILE A 665 -41.36 27.73 14.55
N GLU A 666 -42.16 28.74 14.93
CA GLU A 666 -41.66 30.04 15.39
C GLU A 666 -40.76 29.91 16.61
N THR A 667 -41.07 28.99 17.53
CA THR A 667 -40.21 28.72 18.67
C THR A 667 -38.89 28.10 18.21
N LEU A 668 -38.93 27.09 17.34
CA LEU A 668 -37.72 26.41 16.85
C LEU A 668 -36.78 27.35 16.07
N GLU A 669 -37.34 28.28 15.30
CA GLU A 669 -36.58 29.29 14.54
C GLU A 669 -35.89 30.33 15.44
N ASN A 670 -36.56 30.71 16.53
CA ASN A 670 -36.16 31.80 17.43
C ASN A 670 -35.38 31.36 18.68
N GLN A 671 -35.22 30.06 18.91
CA GLN A 671 -34.39 29.55 20.01
C GLN A 671 -32.94 30.06 19.89
N GLU A 672 -32.20 30.11 21.01
CA GLU A 672 -30.76 30.42 20.96
C GLU A 672 -29.95 29.21 20.47
N GLU A 673 -30.33 28.01 20.90
CA GLU A 673 -29.66 26.77 20.52
C GLU A 673 -30.02 26.34 19.08
N SER A 674 -29.01 25.93 18.30
CA SER A 674 -29.19 25.50 16.90
C SER A 674 -29.49 24.01 16.75
N LEU A 675 -29.53 23.26 17.85
CA LEU A 675 -29.76 21.82 17.97
C LEU A 675 -30.92 21.61 18.95
N GLY A 676 -31.83 20.69 18.66
CA GLY A 676 -32.96 20.43 19.55
C GLY A 676 -33.77 19.20 19.15
N HIS A 677 -34.90 19.01 19.84
CA HIS A 677 -35.90 18.00 19.51
C HIS A 677 -37.24 18.66 19.24
N ALA A 678 -37.98 18.13 18.27
CA ALA A 678 -39.34 18.52 17.99
C ALA A 678 -40.23 17.28 17.90
N THR A 679 -41.48 17.43 18.31
CA THR A 679 -42.50 16.40 18.19
C THR A 679 -43.49 16.82 17.12
N MET A 680 -43.60 16.02 16.07
CA MET A 680 -44.59 16.21 15.02
C MET A 680 -45.73 15.25 15.20
N THR A 681 -46.95 15.75 14.96
CA THR A 681 -48.17 14.97 14.95
C THR A 681 -48.83 15.12 13.58
N ILE A 682 -49.16 14.00 12.93
CA ILE A 682 -49.97 13.98 11.72
C ILE A 682 -51.37 13.46 12.01
N ARG A 683 -52.37 14.00 11.30
CA ARG A 683 -53.75 13.51 11.32
C ARG A 683 -54.21 13.19 9.92
N MET A 684 -54.77 12.00 9.76
CA MET A 684 -55.29 11.49 8.50
C MET A 684 -56.73 11.05 8.67
N LYS A 685 -57.59 11.38 7.72
CA LYS A 685 -59.02 11.02 7.78
C LYS A 685 -59.18 9.49 7.81
N GLY A 686 -59.73 8.97 8.92
CA GLY A 686 -59.99 7.53 9.11
C GLY A 686 -58.85 6.76 9.80
N TYR A 687 -57.83 7.45 10.33
CA TYR A 687 -56.73 6.86 11.10
C TYR A 687 -56.56 7.61 12.42
N ASP A 688 -55.93 6.96 13.41
CA ASP A 688 -55.52 7.60 14.66
C ASP A 688 -54.38 8.60 14.44
N ASP A 689 -54.26 9.60 15.32
CA ASP A 689 -53.16 10.56 15.33
C ASP A 689 -51.82 9.84 15.54
N ASP A 690 -50.86 10.05 14.63
CA ASP A 690 -49.51 9.51 14.76
C ASP A 690 -48.53 10.61 15.16
N ARG A 691 -47.61 10.28 16.07
CA ARG A 691 -46.63 11.23 16.63
C ARG A 691 -45.21 10.68 16.50
N VAL A 692 -44.25 11.55 16.19
CA VAL A 692 -42.82 11.24 16.22
C VAL A 692 -42.03 12.40 16.83
N THR A 693 -41.14 12.07 17.77
CA THR A 693 -40.14 13.01 18.29
C THR A 693 -38.83 12.76 17.57
N PHE A 694 -38.20 13.80 17.04
CA PHE A 694 -36.98 13.70 16.26
C PHE A 694 -36.00 14.83 16.58
N PRO A 695 -34.69 14.57 16.44
CA PRO A 695 -33.68 15.61 16.54
C PRO A 695 -33.68 16.48 15.28
N TYR A 696 -33.35 17.75 15.43
CA TYR A 696 -33.14 18.66 14.30
C TYR A 696 -31.92 19.57 14.52
N THR A 697 -31.39 20.08 13.41
CA THR A 697 -30.51 21.25 13.38
C THR A 697 -31.22 22.37 12.64
N ARG A 698 -31.11 23.61 13.11
CA ARG A 698 -31.80 24.75 12.48
C ARG A 698 -31.51 24.89 10.97
N PRO A 699 -30.26 24.71 10.49
CA PRO A 699 -29.97 24.79 9.05
C PRO A 699 -30.67 23.72 8.20
N LEU A 700 -31.04 22.58 8.78
CA LEU A 700 -31.65 21.45 8.08
C LEU A 700 -33.14 21.27 8.41
N LEU A 701 -33.72 22.15 9.24
CA LEU A 701 -35.11 22.07 9.69
C LEU A 701 -36.08 21.94 8.52
N GLY A 702 -35.82 22.68 7.44
CA GLY A 702 -36.36 22.52 6.08
C GLY A 702 -36.59 21.07 5.66
N ALA A 703 -35.49 20.38 5.42
CA ALA A 703 -35.46 19.03 4.89
C ALA A 703 -35.99 18.00 5.91
N VAL A 704 -35.69 18.21 7.21
CA VAL A 704 -36.05 17.27 8.27
C VAL A 704 -37.57 17.19 8.47
N LEU A 705 -38.26 18.35 8.51
CA LEU A 705 -39.70 18.39 8.78
C LEU A 705 -40.50 17.61 7.73
N GLN A 706 -40.24 17.86 6.44
CA GLN A 706 -40.95 17.19 5.36
C GLN A 706 -40.73 15.67 5.38
N GLU A 707 -39.49 15.22 5.59
CA GLU A 707 -39.15 13.81 5.53
C GLU A 707 -39.69 13.01 6.73
N TYR A 708 -39.75 13.59 7.94
CA TYR A 708 -40.40 12.94 9.08
C TYR A 708 -41.93 12.90 8.95
N ALA A 709 -42.55 13.89 8.30
CA ALA A 709 -44.00 13.88 8.09
C ALA A 709 -44.37 12.81 7.06
N ALA A 710 -43.61 12.76 5.96
CA ALA A 710 -43.70 11.69 4.98
C ALA A 710 -43.48 10.32 5.62
N TRP A 711 -42.59 10.21 6.61
CA TRP A 711 -42.33 8.94 7.32
C TRP A 711 -43.52 8.40 8.09
N LEU A 712 -44.19 9.27 8.84
CA LEU A 712 -45.39 8.89 9.56
C LEU A 712 -46.49 8.41 8.61
N VAL A 713 -46.68 9.09 7.48
CA VAL A 713 -47.65 8.68 6.44
C VAL A 713 -47.24 7.35 5.80
N LEU A 714 -45.97 7.21 5.39
CA LEU A 714 -45.46 6.01 4.72
C LEU A 714 -45.64 4.76 5.59
N LYS A 715 -45.28 4.83 6.88
CA LYS A 715 -45.52 3.74 7.84
C LYS A 715 -46.97 3.25 7.81
N ARG A 716 -47.91 4.20 7.82
CA ARG A 716 -49.33 3.88 7.87
C ARG A 716 -49.84 3.27 6.56
N VAL A 717 -49.40 3.79 5.42
CA VAL A 717 -49.77 3.27 4.10
C VAL A 717 -49.25 1.83 3.94
N LEU A 718 -47.99 1.55 4.28
CA LEU A 718 -47.40 0.21 4.19
C LEU A 718 -48.06 -0.80 5.16
N GLN A 719 -48.44 -0.39 6.36
CA GLN A 719 -49.20 -1.23 7.30
C GLN A 719 -50.59 -1.63 6.75
N THR A 720 -51.24 -0.69 6.05
CA THR A 720 -52.57 -0.90 5.47
C THR A 720 -52.51 -1.82 4.24
N GLU A 721 -51.42 -1.77 3.48
CA GLU A 721 -51.17 -2.67 2.34
C GLU A 721 -50.87 -4.11 2.79
N LYS A 722 -50.12 -4.32 3.88
CA LYS A 722 -49.85 -5.67 4.44
C LYS A 722 -51.09 -6.33 5.09
N SER A 723 -52.11 -5.55 5.43
CA SER A 723 -53.34 -6.02 6.08
C SER A 723 -54.47 -6.36 5.08
N LYS A 724 -54.24 -6.14 3.79
CA LYS A 724 -55.12 -6.53 2.66
C LYS A 724 -54.52 -7.72 1.94
#